data_AF-A0A4R0RL92-F1
#
_entry.id   AF-A0A4R0RL92-F1
#
_cell.length_a   1.000
_cell.length_b   1.000
_cell.length_c   1.000
_cell.angle_alpha   90.00
_cell.angle_beta   90.00
_cell.angle_gamma   90.00
#
_symmetry.space_group_name_H-M   'P 1'
#
loop_
_entity.id
_entity.type
_entity.pdbx_description
1 polymer ?
#
loop_
_entity_poly.entity_id
_entity_poly.type
_entity_poly.pdbx_seq_one_letter_code
_entity_poly.pdbx_strand_id
1 'polypeptide(L)'
;MTGQFPSPADRLPPELIEHILDTVNSRDLAACTLLSRRWHHCAHPMLFQIIFVREVSNPGGDKPYGLSALTDILLETEPSVGWASLVRGLNVRGDCPESSRVEISDIAVVLTRLPSLEALQFDGVILKAPITLYHSPQPTSLMRLSLCTLFTSPTEWESSLRYDVTPLSTLVEFLKLFGRIEILEIGPGPVSMTHDTEIHLARRYWSRPEDGVAVCRALPDSFSVGKLVSKSNNPLISGLSNILALLGSSEQMQTSLRELEIWDAVPVVRRILSLVGRNLTHLSFKFDWGSPNRREDDPFGLLHCPSLISLHLRIWTPSEVTWSPQFVNYHLPRILAHSSPTIQEWTIKLHREVLALNTKDSTYIRGMNWGRLDEVLSSRSALKRLKFEFFSAANLNEGLQWVAGRLRDPISQPHVASSDQQAAAYFGVGICTLYLLDYLATLDYELACVFGPDPQDEDWDRMLDEPLTEMAVSYSHAHPRSIPTRKSAFMKRSWRSFILSLLPKVIYFGCRYLALATACLYLYSLFGMPHILGMGIAGTNSNSAGFEILNCKTDPLLRTEESEVACHFGRAYALISGATTAFASTNLAIRTVGIWKQERRIVAIIGVMLGGLWSLVILNLVLVNSIGTIVYVTLMYSIVMDLLIFFLMIHKLYKGLWGERSDDGYLLSFLMQKAMPTTAHLTTNGVLYLLSTLAVNVFSLVFFFVRFYVGILAPAVLSAILSCRLVRRLKDRKRSPSVNSVFV
;
A
#
# COMPACT_ATOMS: atom_id res chain seq x y z
N MET A 1 47.78 -12.91 -31.75
CA MET A 1 47.19 -11.70 -31.14
C MET A 1 45.90 -11.38 -31.87
N THR A 2 44.80 -12.01 -31.49
CA THR A 2 43.46 -11.68 -32.01
C THR A 2 42.94 -10.49 -31.23
N GLY A 3 42.97 -9.31 -31.82
CA GLY A 3 42.42 -8.10 -31.22
C GLY A 3 40.91 -8.23 -31.06
N GLN A 4 40.46 -8.73 -29.91
CA GLN A 4 39.08 -8.54 -29.49
C GLN A 4 38.91 -7.06 -29.20
N PHE A 5 38.14 -6.38 -30.05
CA PHE A 5 37.72 -5.02 -29.79
C PHE A 5 37.02 -4.99 -28.41
N PRO A 6 37.42 -4.08 -27.50
CA PRO A 6 36.76 -3.96 -26.21
C PRO A 6 35.27 -3.72 -26.44
N SER A 7 34.44 -4.40 -25.66
CA SER A 7 32.99 -4.29 -25.78
C SER A 7 32.59 -2.82 -25.65
N PRO A 8 31.51 -2.36 -26.30
CA PRO A 8 31.07 -0.97 -26.17
C PRO A 8 30.89 -0.52 -24.71
N ALA A 9 30.53 -1.45 -23.82
CA ALA A 9 30.40 -1.21 -22.38
C ALA A 9 31.74 -0.91 -21.68
N ASP A 10 32.86 -1.40 -22.21
CA ASP A 10 34.20 -1.12 -21.66
C ASP A 10 34.71 0.28 -22.00
N ARG A 11 34.03 1.00 -22.91
CA ARG A 11 34.42 2.35 -23.38
C ARG A 11 33.80 3.49 -22.57
N LEU A 12 32.82 3.23 -21.70
CA LEU A 12 32.20 4.27 -20.88
C LEU A 12 33.24 4.85 -19.89
N PRO A 13 33.35 6.19 -19.72
CA PRO A 13 34.14 6.81 -18.64
C PRO A 13 33.67 6.34 -17.25
N PRO A 14 34.55 6.25 -16.23
CA PRO A 14 34.14 5.80 -14.91
C PRO A 14 33.06 6.70 -14.29
N GLU A 15 33.07 7.99 -14.58
CA GLU A 15 32.07 8.95 -14.08
C GLU A 15 30.67 8.66 -14.64
N LEU A 16 30.57 8.22 -15.89
CA LEU A 16 29.29 7.79 -16.47
C LEU A 16 28.82 6.47 -15.86
N ILE A 17 29.74 5.56 -15.53
CA ILE A 17 29.40 4.30 -14.84
C ILE A 17 28.86 4.62 -13.44
N GLU A 18 29.53 5.48 -12.68
CA GLU A 18 29.06 5.93 -11.36
C GLU A 18 27.67 6.57 -11.45
N HIS A 19 27.44 7.46 -12.42
CA HIS A 19 26.13 8.08 -12.62
C HIS A 19 25.03 7.08 -13.00
N ILE A 20 25.37 6.03 -13.77
CA ILE A 20 24.43 4.92 -14.04
C ILE A 20 24.15 4.19 -12.73
N LEU A 21 25.19 3.81 -11.98
CA LEU A 21 25.07 3.05 -10.73
C LEU A 21 24.27 3.80 -9.64
N ASP A 22 24.31 5.14 -9.61
CA ASP A 22 23.48 5.98 -8.72
C ASP A 22 21.97 5.73 -8.90
N THR A 23 21.54 5.25 -10.07
CA THR A 23 20.13 4.98 -10.39
C THR A 23 19.74 3.51 -10.20
N VAL A 24 20.71 2.65 -9.89
CA VAL A 24 20.55 1.20 -9.82
C VAL A 24 20.23 0.76 -8.39
N ASN A 25 19.32 -0.20 -8.23
CA ASN A 25 18.98 -0.73 -6.89
C ASN A 25 20.10 -1.65 -6.34
N SER A 26 20.07 -1.96 -5.05
CA SER A 26 21.12 -2.76 -4.39
C SER A 26 21.33 -4.16 -5.00
N ARG A 27 20.26 -4.80 -5.49
CA ARG A 27 20.36 -6.13 -6.12
C ARG A 27 21.09 -6.04 -7.46
N ASP A 28 20.75 -5.05 -8.25
CA ASP A 28 21.35 -4.81 -9.56
C ASP A 28 22.78 -4.26 -9.41
N LEU A 29 23.07 -3.48 -8.36
CA LEU A 29 24.45 -3.08 -7.99
C LEU A 29 25.31 -4.32 -7.71
N ALA A 30 24.80 -5.30 -6.96
CA ALA A 30 25.50 -6.55 -6.73
C ALA A 30 25.77 -7.30 -8.04
N ALA A 31 24.80 -7.36 -8.95
CA ALA A 31 25.02 -7.95 -10.28
C ALA A 31 26.07 -7.16 -11.09
N CYS A 32 26.09 -5.83 -11.00
CA CYS A 32 27.08 -4.97 -11.64
C CYS A 32 28.51 -5.28 -11.17
N THR A 33 28.70 -5.65 -9.90
CA THR A 33 30.03 -6.06 -9.40
C THR A 33 30.58 -7.32 -10.06
N LEU A 34 29.74 -8.11 -10.75
CA LEU A 34 30.11 -9.35 -11.42
C LEU A 34 30.35 -9.18 -12.93
N LEU A 35 30.07 -8.01 -13.50
CA LEU A 35 30.16 -7.78 -14.95
C LEU A 35 31.61 -7.71 -15.45
N SER A 36 32.46 -6.94 -14.78
CA SER A 36 33.89 -6.81 -15.10
C SER A 36 34.64 -6.20 -13.91
N ARG A 37 35.98 -6.23 -13.92
CA ARG A 37 36.80 -5.58 -12.89
C ARG A 37 36.52 -4.08 -12.77
N ARG A 38 36.27 -3.41 -13.89
CA ARG A 38 35.98 -1.97 -13.90
C ARG A 38 34.66 -1.66 -13.20
N TRP A 39 33.60 -2.38 -13.58
CA TRP A 39 32.29 -2.25 -12.95
C TRP A 39 32.34 -2.67 -11.48
N HIS A 40 33.14 -3.68 -11.14
CA HIS A 40 33.42 -4.05 -9.76
C HIS A 40 34.01 -2.89 -8.96
N HIS A 41 35.07 -2.23 -9.45
CA HIS A 41 35.70 -1.12 -8.73
C HIS A 41 34.77 0.08 -8.51
N CYS A 42 33.87 0.38 -9.45
CA CYS A 42 32.88 1.46 -9.28
C CYS A 42 31.69 1.04 -8.40
N ALA A 43 31.13 -0.16 -8.61
CA ALA A 43 29.91 -0.61 -7.93
C ALA A 43 30.16 -1.13 -6.51
N HIS A 44 31.33 -1.69 -6.22
CA HIS A 44 31.63 -2.28 -4.92
C HIS A 44 31.53 -1.27 -3.76
N PRO A 45 32.13 -0.07 -3.82
CA PRO A 45 31.94 0.95 -2.78
C PRO A 45 30.48 1.35 -2.57
N MET A 46 29.71 1.49 -3.66
CA MET A 46 28.30 1.87 -3.60
C MET A 46 27.43 0.77 -2.99
N LEU A 47 27.77 -0.50 -3.24
CA LEU A 47 27.08 -1.66 -2.67
C LEU A 47 27.18 -1.69 -1.14
N PHE A 48 28.35 -1.33 -0.59
CA PHE A 48 28.60 -1.35 0.84
C PHE A 48 28.31 -0.01 1.54
N GLN A 49 27.96 1.04 0.79
CA GLN A 49 27.71 2.36 1.36
C GLN A 49 26.58 2.35 2.39
N ILE A 50 25.54 1.54 2.17
CA ILE A 50 24.41 1.39 3.09
C ILE A 50 24.16 -0.11 3.35
N ILE A 51 24.33 -0.54 4.59
CA ILE A 51 24.04 -1.91 5.02
C ILE A 51 22.65 -1.97 5.65
N PHE A 52 21.85 -2.96 5.23
CA PHE A 52 20.55 -3.25 5.81
C PHE A 52 20.64 -4.53 6.64
N VAL A 53 20.39 -4.39 7.93
CA VAL A 53 20.35 -5.49 8.91
C VAL A 53 18.89 -5.75 9.26
N ARG A 54 18.44 -6.98 9.07
CA ARG A 54 17.08 -7.40 9.44
C ARG A 54 17.15 -8.22 10.72
N GLU A 55 16.53 -7.70 11.77
CA GLU A 55 16.35 -8.42 13.03
C GLU A 55 15.16 -9.37 12.90
N VAL A 56 15.48 -10.66 12.90
CA VAL A 56 14.50 -11.73 12.83
C VAL A 56 14.46 -12.41 14.20
N SER A 57 13.25 -12.59 14.70
CA SER A 57 13.01 -13.40 15.89
C SER A 57 13.42 -14.82 15.58
N ASN A 58 14.47 -15.32 16.21
CA ASN A 58 14.84 -16.71 16.04
C ASN A 58 14.29 -17.50 17.23
N PRO A 59 13.12 -18.16 17.10
CA PRO A 59 12.50 -18.89 18.21
C PRO A 59 13.23 -20.18 18.62
N GLY A 60 14.38 -20.53 18.02
CA GLY A 60 15.08 -21.75 18.46
C GLY A 60 16.35 -22.16 17.69
N GLY A 61 17.16 -21.22 17.19
CA GLY A 61 18.43 -21.57 16.54
C GLY A 61 19.64 -20.95 17.23
N ASP A 62 20.71 -21.72 17.38
CA ASP A 62 21.98 -21.29 18.01
C ASP A 62 22.79 -20.30 17.16
N LYS A 63 22.37 -20.03 15.91
CA LYS A 63 23.11 -19.11 15.03
C LYS A 63 22.77 -17.66 15.35
N PRO A 64 23.77 -16.77 15.44
CA PRO A 64 23.53 -15.34 15.52
C PRO A 64 22.85 -14.86 14.23
N TYR A 65 21.88 -13.96 14.37
CA TYR A 65 21.18 -13.31 13.26
C TYR A 65 21.13 -11.80 13.52
N GLY A 66 20.78 -11.02 12.49
CA GLY A 66 20.63 -9.57 12.64
C GLY A 66 21.96 -8.90 12.98
N LEU A 67 21.93 -7.99 13.95
CA LEU A 67 23.06 -7.16 14.35
C LEU A 67 24.11 -8.00 15.06
N SER A 68 23.73 -9.00 15.86
CA SER A 68 24.68 -9.92 16.50
C SER A 68 25.57 -10.62 15.46
N ALA A 69 24.98 -11.11 14.36
CA ALA A 69 25.74 -11.72 13.28
C ALA A 69 26.66 -10.73 12.57
N LEU A 70 26.22 -9.48 12.38
CA LEU A 70 27.06 -8.42 11.82
C LEU A 70 28.24 -8.12 12.75
N THR A 71 27.99 -8.05 14.06
CA THR A 71 29.02 -7.87 15.08
C THR A 71 30.06 -8.98 15.01
N ASP A 72 29.64 -10.24 14.94
CA ASP A 72 30.55 -11.38 14.81
C ASP A 72 31.41 -11.27 13.53
N ILE A 73 30.79 -10.95 12.39
CA ILE A 73 31.51 -10.71 11.13
C ILE A 73 32.53 -9.58 11.28
N LEU A 74 32.17 -8.47 11.92
CA LEU A 74 33.05 -7.31 12.12
C LEU A 74 34.18 -7.60 13.11
N LEU A 75 33.99 -8.54 14.04
CA LEU A 75 35.01 -9.00 14.97
C LEU A 75 35.99 -9.98 14.32
N GLU A 76 35.51 -10.85 13.43
CA GLU A 76 36.32 -11.79 12.65
C GLU A 76 37.08 -11.11 11.51
N THR A 77 36.52 -10.02 10.97
CA THR A 77 37.11 -9.28 9.87
C THR A 77 38.27 -8.41 10.37
N GLU A 78 39.47 -8.60 9.81
CA GLU A 78 40.58 -7.70 10.12
C GLU A 78 40.18 -6.25 9.78
N PRO A 79 40.53 -5.26 10.62
CA PRO A 79 40.17 -3.85 10.38
C PRO A 79 40.76 -3.27 9.07
N SER A 80 41.71 -3.97 8.45
CA SER A 80 42.29 -3.67 7.14
C SER A 80 41.40 -4.08 5.96
N VAL A 81 40.36 -4.90 6.17
CA VAL A 81 39.48 -5.38 5.11
C VAL A 81 38.57 -4.23 4.65
N GLY A 82 38.77 -3.85 3.40
CA GLY A 82 38.36 -2.55 2.87
C GLY A 82 36.88 -2.28 2.70
N TRP A 83 35.94 -3.16 3.08
CA TRP A 83 34.50 -2.84 2.96
C TRP A 83 33.97 -2.05 4.17
N ALA A 84 34.51 -2.27 5.37
CA ALA A 84 34.03 -1.61 6.60
C ALA A 84 34.21 -0.08 6.55
N SER A 85 35.29 0.40 5.92
CA SER A 85 35.54 1.82 5.68
C SER A 85 34.66 2.44 4.59
N LEU A 86 33.94 1.62 3.82
CA LEU A 86 33.00 2.09 2.78
C LEU A 86 31.60 2.32 3.35
N VAL A 87 31.28 1.72 4.50
CA VAL A 87 29.96 1.81 5.12
C VAL A 87 29.75 3.20 5.71
N ARG A 88 28.84 3.96 5.09
CA ARG A 88 28.41 5.28 5.57
C ARG A 88 27.04 5.25 6.23
N GLY A 89 26.21 4.25 5.91
CA GLY A 89 24.87 4.09 6.43
C GLY A 89 24.63 2.69 6.99
N LEU A 90 23.97 2.59 8.14
CA LEU A 90 23.51 1.33 8.71
C LEU A 90 22.04 1.43 9.07
N ASN A 91 21.22 0.55 8.51
CA ASN A 91 19.78 0.48 8.75
C ASN A 91 19.44 -0.84 9.43
N VAL A 92 19.09 -0.79 10.71
CA VAL A 92 18.68 -1.96 11.50
C VAL A 92 17.16 -1.98 11.62
N ARG A 93 16.53 -3.01 11.07
CA ARG A 93 15.08 -3.13 10.99
C ARG A 93 14.58 -4.41 11.65
N GLY A 94 13.67 -4.28 12.61
CA GLY A 94 12.95 -5.39 13.21
C GLY A 94 11.72 -5.82 12.42
N ASP A 95 11.50 -7.13 12.37
CA ASP A 95 10.31 -7.73 11.75
C ASP A 95 9.07 -7.60 12.62
N CYS A 96 9.26 -7.71 13.93
CA CYS A 96 8.21 -7.56 14.91
C CYS A 96 8.76 -6.79 16.10
N PRO A 97 8.03 -5.78 16.60
CA PRO A 97 8.40 -5.00 17.79
C PRO A 97 8.78 -5.85 18.99
N GLU A 98 8.11 -6.98 19.24
CA GLU A 98 8.22 -7.71 20.51
C GLU A 98 9.50 -8.55 20.64
N SER A 99 10.15 -8.81 19.52
CA SER A 99 11.15 -9.88 19.41
C SER A 99 12.48 -9.43 18.80
N SER A 100 12.51 -8.26 18.17
CA SER A 100 13.69 -7.71 17.50
C SER A 100 14.57 -6.97 18.51
N ARG A 101 15.30 -7.73 19.33
CA ARG A 101 16.09 -7.20 20.45
C ARG A 101 17.52 -6.93 20.03
N VAL A 102 17.97 -5.70 20.25
CA VAL A 102 19.32 -5.23 19.92
C VAL A 102 20.02 -4.82 21.22
N GLU A 103 21.18 -5.41 21.50
CA GLU A 103 21.97 -5.04 22.67
C GLU A 103 22.84 -3.81 22.36
N ILE A 104 22.92 -2.88 23.32
CA ILE A 104 23.72 -1.66 23.15
C ILE A 104 25.21 -1.98 22.97
N SER A 105 25.70 -3.08 23.55
CA SER A 105 27.06 -3.58 23.36
C SER A 105 27.37 -3.93 21.90
N ASP A 106 26.42 -4.52 21.17
CA ASP A 106 26.60 -4.85 19.75
C ASP A 106 26.73 -3.58 18.91
N ILE A 107 25.89 -2.59 19.20
CA ILE A 107 25.94 -1.27 18.55
C ILE A 107 27.30 -0.61 18.82
N ALA A 108 27.80 -0.69 20.06
CA ALA A 108 29.09 -0.15 20.42
C ALA A 108 30.23 -0.78 19.60
N VAL A 109 30.23 -2.10 19.41
CA VAL A 109 31.21 -2.79 18.57
C VAL A 109 31.11 -2.33 17.12
N VAL A 110 29.89 -2.26 16.58
CA VAL A 110 29.64 -1.79 15.21
C VAL A 110 30.19 -0.39 14.99
N LEU A 111 29.95 0.55 15.92
CA LEU A 111 30.48 1.91 15.83
C LEU A 111 32.01 1.96 15.87
N THR A 112 32.66 1.11 16.66
CA THR A 112 34.14 1.04 16.68
C THR A 112 34.73 0.46 15.40
N ARG A 113 33.98 -0.38 14.69
CA ARG A 113 34.46 -1.10 13.50
C ARG A 113 34.05 -0.46 12.18
N LEU A 114 33.11 0.48 12.21
CA LEU A 114 32.65 1.25 11.04
C LEU A 114 33.03 2.75 11.19
N PRO A 115 34.30 3.11 10.99
CA PRO A 115 34.80 4.46 11.28
C PRO A 115 34.24 5.55 10.36
N SER A 116 33.68 5.17 9.21
CA SER A 116 33.10 6.08 8.22
C SER A 116 31.57 6.16 8.31
N LEU A 117 30.98 5.60 9.38
CA LEU A 117 29.54 5.63 9.56
C LEU A 117 29.05 7.06 9.81
N GLU A 118 28.24 7.58 8.90
CA GLU A 118 27.65 8.92 8.95
C GLU A 118 26.17 8.86 9.36
N ALA A 119 25.46 7.78 9.00
CA ALA A 119 24.03 7.62 9.22
C ALA A 119 23.69 6.27 9.89
N LEU A 120 22.85 6.32 10.94
CA LEU A 120 22.35 5.14 11.63
C LEU A 120 20.83 5.22 11.75
N GLN A 121 20.12 4.17 11.35
CA GLN A 121 18.67 4.08 11.43
C GLN A 121 18.22 2.83 12.17
N PHE A 122 17.27 3.00 13.07
CA PHE A 122 16.57 1.93 13.79
C PHE A 122 15.07 1.99 13.50
N ASP A 123 14.49 0.87 13.06
CA ASP A 123 13.05 0.75 12.77
C ASP A 123 12.49 -0.59 13.24
N GLY A 124 11.64 -0.58 14.25
CA GLY A 124 10.95 -1.75 14.79
C GLY A 124 11.79 -2.57 15.77
N VAL A 125 12.74 -1.96 16.49
CA VAL A 125 13.69 -2.67 17.37
C VAL A 125 13.48 -2.36 18.85
N ILE A 126 13.84 -3.30 19.73
CA ILE A 126 13.92 -3.12 21.19
C ILE A 126 15.39 -3.01 21.60
N LEU A 127 15.80 -1.86 22.11
CA LEU A 127 17.09 -1.70 22.77
C LEU A 127 17.11 -2.39 24.12
N LYS A 128 18.20 -3.09 24.40
CA LYS A 128 18.50 -3.67 25.70
C LYS A 128 19.71 -3.00 26.32
N ALA A 129 19.59 -2.68 27.60
CA ALA A 129 20.75 -2.33 28.40
C ALA A 129 21.78 -3.46 28.37
N PRO A 130 23.08 -3.13 28.33
CA PRO A 130 24.14 -4.13 28.37
C PRO A 130 24.08 -4.92 29.69
N ILE A 131 24.19 -6.25 29.61
CA ILE A 131 24.21 -7.12 30.80
C ILE A 131 25.57 -7.02 31.51
N THR A 132 26.63 -6.89 30.73
CA THR A 132 28.00 -6.78 31.22
C THR A 132 28.53 -5.36 31.10
N LEU A 133 29.32 -4.93 32.08
CA LEU A 133 30.12 -3.71 31.96
C LEU A 133 30.99 -3.81 30.70
N TYR A 134 30.69 -2.99 29.70
CA TYR A 134 31.48 -2.87 28.48
C TYR A 134 32.28 -1.57 28.55
N HIS A 135 33.47 -1.56 27.96
CA HIS A 135 34.19 -0.31 27.78
C HIS A 135 33.45 0.51 26.74
N SER A 136 32.79 1.58 27.20
CA SER A 136 32.14 2.54 26.30
C SER A 136 33.18 3.02 25.29
N PRO A 137 32.92 2.86 23.98
CA PRO A 137 33.82 3.36 22.98
C PRO A 137 33.88 4.89 23.04
N GLN A 138 34.88 5.47 22.38
CA GLN A 138 34.91 6.91 22.19
C GLN A 138 33.60 7.35 21.49
N PRO A 139 32.89 8.37 22.01
CA PRO A 139 31.63 8.80 21.43
C PRO A 139 31.78 9.12 19.94
N THR A 140 30.97 8.47 19.11
CA THR A 140 31.05 8.59 17.65
C THR A 140 30.21 9.78 17.18
N SER A 141 30.70 10.54 16.20
CA SER A 141 29.91 11.63 15.60
C SER A 141 29.15 11.12 14.39
N LEU A 142 27.87 11.44 14.30
CA LEU A 142 26.99 11.05 13.20
C LEU A 142 26.41 12.30 12.52
N MET A 143 26.28 12.22 11.19
CA MET A 143 25.47 13.15 10.42
C MET A 143 23.98 12.95 10.73
N ARG A 144 23.52 11.70 10.83
CA ARG A 144 22.10 11.40 11.05
C ARG A 144 21.89 10.18 11.93
N LEU A 145 21.04 10.33 12.94
CA LEU A 145 20.51 9.23 13.74
C LEU A 145 18.98 9.22 13.62
N SER A 146 18.39 8.14 13.12
CA SER A 146 16.94 8.04 12.89
C SER A 146 16.32 6.89 13.67
N LEU A 147 15.37 7.21 14.55
CA LEU A 147 14.72 6.30 15.50
C LEU A 147 13.22 6.23 15.15
N CYS A 148 12.86 5.39 14.17
CA CYS A 148 11.52 5.38 13.59
C CYS A 148 10.48 4.72 14.50
N THR A 149 10.73 3.47 14.88
CA THR A 149 9.91 2.70 15.83
C THR A 149 10.90 2.04 16.77
N LEU A 150 11.08 2.57 17.97
CA LEU A 150 12.16 2.15 18.85
C LEU A 150 11.61 1.92 20.25
N PHE A 151 11.83 0.72 20.74
CA PHE A 151 11.46 0.34 22.09
C PHE A 151 12.71 0.26 22.96
N THR A 152 12.56 0.49 24.25
CA THR A 152 13.64 0.28 25.22
C THR A 152 13.16 -0.68 26.29
N SER A 153 13.99 -1.68 26.60
CA SER A 153 13.79 -2.50 27.79
C SER A 153 14.11 -1.63 29.00
N PRO A 154 13.19 -1.46 29.97
CA PRO A 154 13.42 -0.57 31.09
C PRO A 154 14.58 -1.10 31.95
N THR A 155 15.41 -0.18 32.46
CA THR A 155 16.42 -0.53 33.48
C THR A 155 15.76 -0.92 34.80
N GLU A 156 16.54 -1.42 35.77
CA GLU A 156 16.05 -1.66 37.13
C GLU A 156 15.53 -0.37 37.78
N TRP A 157 16.19 0.76 37.53
CA TRP A 157 15.76 2.06 38.04
C TRP A 157 14.44 2.53 37.40
N GLU A 158 14.30 2.36 36.08
CA GLU A 158 13.06 2.67 35.35
C GLU A 158 11.89 1.76 35.79
N SER A 159 12.18 0.49 36.08
CA SER A 159 11.18 -0.52 36.48
C SER A 159 10.76 -0.40 37.95
N SER A 160 11.70 -0.16 38.86
CA SER A 160 11.46 -0.27 40.31
C SER A 160 10.72 0.93 40.89
N LEU A 161 10.74 2.09 40.21
CA LEU A 161 10.29 3.39 40.73
C LEU A 161 10.92 3.78 42.09
N ARG A 162 11.96 3.06 42.54
CA ARG A 162 12.69 3.35 43.77
C ARG A 162 13.80 4.38 43.51
N TYR A 163 14.15 5.16 44.54
CA TYR A 163 15.12 6.25 44.45
C TYR A 163 16.49 5.90 45.03
N ASP A 164 16.63 4.72 45.61
CA ASP A 164 17.87 4.16 46.16
C ASP A 164 18.78 3.57 45.06
N VAL A 165 18.23 3.26 43.89
CA VAL A 165 18.97 2.78 42.73
C VAL A 165 19.55 3.95 41.94
N THR A 166 20.76 3.78 41.41
CA THR A 166 21.41 4.77 40.54
C THR A 166 20.55 5.07 39.30
N PRO A 167 20.30 6.35 38.98
CA PRO A 167 19.45 6.74 37.87
C PRO A 167 20.07 6.31 36.54
N LEU A 168 19.43 5.38 35.85
CA LEU A 168 19.90 4.80 34.60
C LEU A 168 18.74 4.67 33.62
N SER A 169 18.94 5.05 32.37
CA SER A 169 17.97 4.82 31.29
C SER A 169 18.65 4.12 30.13
N THR A 170 17.99 3.09 29.59
CA THR A 170 18.51 2.36 28.42
C THR A 170 18.67 3.27 27.21
N LEU A 171 17.79 4.27 27.05
CA LEU A 171 17.93 5.25 25.98
C LEU A 171 19.18 6.12 26.18
N VAL A 172 19.46 6.54 27.41
CA VAL A 172 20.66 7.34 27.71
C VAL A 172 21.93 6.51 27.57
N GLU A 173 21.93 5.25 27.98
CA GLU A 173 23.05 4.34 27.71
C GLU A 173 23.33 4.18 26.21
N PHE A 174 22.28 4.14 25.39
CA PHE A 174 22.43 4.11 23.94
C PHE A 174 22.98 5.44 23.41
N LEU A 175 22.49 6.58 23.90
CA LEU A 175 22.93 7.90 23.45
C LEU A 175 24.36 8.26 23.88
N LYS A 176 24.88 7.65 24.96
CA LYS A 176 26.29 7.77 25.37
C LYS A 176 27.27 7.35 24.28
N LEU A 177 26.85 6.49 23.35
CA LEU A 177 27.67 6.04 22.23
C LEU A 177 27.98 7.16 21.24
N PHE A 178 27.27 8.30 21.32
CA PHE A 178 27.40 9.39 20.36
C PHE A 178 27.95 10.66 21.00
N GLY A 179 28.86 11.31 20.27
CA GLY A 179 29.34 12.65 20.58
C GLY A 179 28.43 13.66 19.90
N ARG A 180 28.72 14.01 18.64
CA ARG A 180 27.89 14.96 17.89
C ARG A 180 26.91 14.25 16.97
N ILE A 181 25.64 14.61 17.02
CA ILE A 181 24.60 14.20 16.08
C ILE A 181 24.11 15.45 15.34
N GLU A 182 24.34 15.55 14.03
CA GLU A 182 23.85 16.72 13.29
C GLU A 182 22.32 16.70 13.16
N ILE A 183 21.73 15.56 12.81
CA ILE A 183 20.28 15.38 12.69
C ILE A 183 19.83 14.17 13.50
N LEU A 184 19.06 14.41 14.57
CA LEU A 184 18.37 13.37 15.35
C LEU A 184 16.91 13.32 14.92
N GLU A 185 16.46 12.21 14.34
CA GLU A 185 15.08 11.98 13.97
C GLU A 185 14.43 10.95 14.90
N ILE A 186 13.23 11.23 15.37
CA ILE A 186 12.46 10.36 16.27
C ILE A 186 11.02 10.26 15.75
N GLY A 187 10.53 9.04 15.55
CA GLY A 187 9.25 8.73 14.92
C GLY A 187 9.35 8.43 13.42
N PRO A 188 8.26 8.00 12.75
CA PRO A 188 6.88 8.27 13.14
C PRO A 188 6.16 7.22 13.99
N GLY A 189 6.78 6.05 14.17
CA GLY A 189 6.24 4.97 14.98
C GLY A 189 6.29 5.29 16.47
N PRO A 190 5.69 4.42 17.31
CA PRO A 190 5.85 4.51 18.75
C PRO A 190 7.34 4.43 19.09
N VAL A 191 7.80 5.41 19.85
CA VAL A 191 9.08 5.31 20.54
C VAL A 191 8.76 5.23 22.01
N SER A 192 8.67 4.00 22.53
CA SER A 192 8.11 3.74 23.85
C SER A 192 8.90 2.68 24.59
N MET A 193 8.91 2.78 25.92
CA MET A 193 9.28 1.63 26.74
C MET A 193 8.15 0.59 26.64
N THR A 194 8.41 -0.67 26.95
CA THR A 194 7.41 -1.76 26.85
C THR A 194 6.05 -1.36 27.44
N HIS A 195 4.93 -1.76 26.81
CA HIS A 195 3.58 -1.20 27.02
C HIS A 195 3.18 -0.99 28.49
N ASP A 196 3.54 -1.91 29.40
CA ASP A 196 3.16 -1.82 30.81
C ASP A 196 3.89 -0.69 31.59
N THR A 197 5.02 -0.20 31.08
CA THR A 197 5.87 0.79 31.77
C THR A 197 5.67 2.23 31.28
N GLU A 198 5.05 2.43 30.12
CA GLU A 198 4.94 3.74 29.47
C GLU A 198 4.20 4.77 30.33
N ILE A 199 3.09 4.38 30.95
CA ILE A 199 2.26 5.26 31.79
C ILE A 199 3.03 5.75 33.02
N HIS A 200 3.84 4.89 33.62
CA HIS A 200 4.59 5.20 34.83
C HIS A 200 5.80 6.11 34.55
N LEU A 201 6.49 5.87 33.44
CA LEU A 201 7.67 6.66 33.05
C LEU A 201 7.29 8.03 32.49
N ALA A 202 6.17 8.12 31.78
CA ALA A 202 5.58 9.39 31.41
C ALA A 202 5.34 10.24 32.65
N ARG A 203 4.70 9.67 33.68
CA ARG A 203 4.57 10.39 34.95
C ARG A 203 5.92 10.76 35.53
N ARG A 204 6.93 9.89 35.51
CA ARG A 204 8.23 10.15 36.15
C ARG A 204 8.96 11.35 35.55
N TYR A 205 9.37 11.30 34.29
CA TYR A 205 10.18 12.37 33.71
C TYR A 205 9.41 13.68 33.53
N TRP A 206 8.09 13.60 33.29
CA TRP A 206 7.27 14.80 33.13
C TRP A 206 6.96 15.49 34.45
N SER A 207 6.61 14.73 35.49
CA SER A 207 6.28 15.31 36.80
C SER A 207 7.51 15.69 37.60
N ARG A 208 8.66 15.06 37.34
CA ARG A 208 9.92 15.27 38.07
C ARG A 208 11.09 15.51 37.11
N PRO A 209 11.27 16.76 36.63
CA PRO A 209 12.38 17.11 35.74
C PRO A 209 13.76 16.76 36.31
N GLU A 210 13.91 16.79 37.65
CA GLU A 210 15.13 16.41 38.35
C GLU A 210 15.58 14.96 38.07
N ASP A 211 14.64 14.04 37.86
CA ASP A 211 14.95 12.65 37.48
C ASP A 211 15.54 12.61 36.06
N GLY A 212 14.98 13.38 35.13
CA GLY A 212 15.52 13.51 33.78
C GLY A 212 16.93 14.12 33.76
N VAL A 213 17.17 15.15 34.58
CA VAL A 213 18.51 15.73 34.74
C VAL A 213 19.48 14.71 35.33
N ALA A 214 19.07 13.96 36.35
CA ALA A 214 19.91 12.98 37.01
C ALA A 214 20.36 11.86 36.06
N VAL A 215 19.45 11.36 35.21
CA VAL A 215 19.78 10.37 34.17
C VAL A 215 20.68 10.99 33.08
N CYS A 216 20.36 12.19 32.60
CA CYS A 216 21.11 12.85 31.52
C CYS A 216 22.52 13.30 31.92
N ARG A 217 22.86 13.36 33.22
CA ARG A 217 24.26 13.54 33.69
C ARG A 217 25.19 12.44 33.22
N ALA A 218 24.66 11.28 32.83
CA ALA A 218 25.46 10.19 32.33
C ALA A 218 25.90 10.40 30.86
N LEU A 219 25.28 11.33 30.12
CA LEU A 219 25.69 11.64 28.75
C LEU A 219 27.11 12.26 28.75
N PRO A 220 27.95 11.97 27.75
CA PRO A 220 29.27 12.57 27.65
C PRO A 220 29.17 14.07 27.39
N ASP A 221 30.15 14.86 27.85
CA ASP A 221 30.19 16.31 27.61
C ASP A 221 30.27 16.68 26.13
N SER A 222 30.74 15.75 25.28
CA SER A 222 30.76 15.90 23.82
C SER A 222 29.40 15.69 23.16
N PHE A 223 28.40 15.20 23.90
CA PHE A 223 27.06 14.95 23.38
C PHE A 223 26.45 16.24 22.85
N SER A 224 26.04 16.29 21.59
CA SER A 224 25.40 17.47 21.02
C SER A 224 24.45 17.10 19.89
N VAL A 225 23.32 17.82 19.78
CA VAL A 225 22.32 17.60 18.73
C VAL A 225 22.12 18.92 17.99
N GLY A 226 22.42 18.97 16.69
CA GLY A 226 22.25 20.19 15.89
C GLY A 226 20.79 20.47 15.55
N LYS A 227 20.12 19.44 15.04
CA LYS A 227 18.72 19.45 14.61
C LYS A 227 17.97 18.26 15.18
N LEU A 228 16.79 18.52 15.75
CA LEU A 228 15.86 17.50 16.20
C LEU A 228 14.63 17.48 15.31
N VAL A 229 14.30 16.32 14.75
CA VAL A 229 13.08 16.06 13.98
C VAL A 229 12.25 15.04 14.73
N SER A 230 11.10 15.46 15.24
CA SER A 230 10.18 14.64 16.02
C SER A 230 8.85 14.57 15.27
N LYS A 231 8.46 13.37 14.85
CA LYS A 231 7.22 13.15 14.10
C LYS A 231 6.36 12.15 14.85
N SER A 232 5.18 12.54 15.35
CA SER A 232 4.20 11.58 15.85
C SER A 232 3.11 11.37 14.78
N ASN A 233 2.90 10.11 14.36
CA ASN A 233 1.76 9.77 13.50
C ASN A 233 0.45 9.68 14.29
N ASN A 234 0.52 9.47 15.61
CA ASN A 234 -0.64 9.29 16.45
C ASN A 234 -0.52 10.18 17.70
N PRO A 235 -1.30 11.27 17.80
CA PRO A 235 -1.26 12.16 18.96
C PRO A 235 -1.66 11.46 20.27
N LEU A 236 -2.24 10.25 20.21
CA LEU A 236 -2.62 9.46 21.38
C LEU A 236 -1.45 8.62 21.93
N ILE A 237 -0.38 8.40 21.17
CA ILE A 237 0.76 7.60 21.62
C ILE A 237 1.76 8.53 22.31
N SER A 238 1.78 8.49 23.64
CA SER A 238 2.56 9.37 24.51
C SER A 238 4.08 9.15 24.48
N GLY A 239 4.57 8.05 23.93
CA GLY A 239 5.97 7.64 24.06
C GLY A 239 6.99 8.68 23.61
N LEU A 240 6.72 9.37 22.50
CA LEU A 240 7.60 10.41 21.96
C LEU A 240 7.82 11.55 22.97
N SER A 241 6.77 11.91 23.69
CA SER A 241 6.80 12.97 24.68
C SER A 241 7.82 12.65 25.80
N ASN A 242 7.85 11.41 26.30
CA ASN A 242 8.75 10.99 27.38
C ASN A 242 10.21 11.15 27.00
N ILE A 243 10.53 10.77 25.77
CA ILE A 243 11.89 10.85 25.25
C ILE A 243 12.30 12.29 25.05
N LEU A 244 11.41 13.12 24.48
CA LEU A 244 11.68 14.54 24.33
C LEU A 244 11.84 15.24 25.68
N ALA A 245 11.09 14.84 26.71
CA ALA A 245 11.23 15.38 28.06
C ALA A 245 12.57 14.99 28.68
N LEU A 246 12.97 13.73 28.56
CA LEU A 246 14.28 13.24 29.02
C LEU A 246 15.43 13.97 28.32
N LEU A 247 15.39 14.02 26.99
CA LEU A 247 16.36 14.71 26.14
C LEU A 247 16.41 16.22 26.43
N GLY A 248 15.25 16.85 26.60
CA GLY A 248 15.14 18.26 26.96
C GLY A 248 15.75 18.61 28.31
N SER A 249 15.94 17.63 29.20
CA SER A 249 16.63 17.81 30.49
C SER A 249 18.16 17.77 30.39
N SER A 250 18.74 17.42 29.23
CA SER A 250 20.20 17.47 29.01
C SER A 250 20.65 18.91 28.78
N GLU A 251 21.61 19.38 29.59
CA GLU A 251 22.24 20.71 29.43
C GLU A 251 22.97 20.82 28.08
N GLN A 252 23.64 19.75 27.66
CA GLN A 252 24.36 19.70 26.39
C GLN A 252 23.39 19.82 25.21
N MET A 253 22.23 19.17 25.27
CA MET A 253 21.21 19.33 24.23
C MET A 253 20.60 20.73 24.23
N GLN A 254 20.28 21.29 25.40
CA GLN A 254 19.73 22.65 25.52
C GLN A 254 20.66 23.70 24.92
N THR A 255 21.98 23.53 25.02
CA THR A 255 22.98 24.47 24.49
C THR A 255 23.29 24.26 23.00
N SER A 256 23.25 23.01 22.53
CA SER A 256 23.62 22.67 21.15
C SER A 256 22.46 22.72 20.14
N LEU A 257 21.21 22.48 20.57
CA LEU A 257 20.07 22.40 19.66
C LEU A 257 19.74 23.76 19.03
N ARG A 258 19.81 23.83 17.69
CA ARG A 258 19.53 25.05 16.91
C ARG A 258 18.25 24.95 16.10
N GLU A 259 17.93 23.77 15.60
CA GLU A 259 16.73 23.52 14.79
C GLU A 259 15.83 22.48 15.44
N LEU A 260 14.54 22.79 15.54
CA LEU A 260 13.52 21.83 16.00
C LEU A 260 12.41 21.73 14.96
N GLU A 261 12.17 20.52 14.45
CA GLU A 261 10.97 20.15 13.71
C GLU A 261 10.12 19.20 14.57
N ILE A 262 8.94 19.61 15.04
CA ILE A 262 8.11 18.80 15.95
C ILE A 262 6.65 18.69 15.49
N TRP A 263 6.15 17.46 15.36
CA TRP A 263 4.76 17.17 15.02
C TRP A 263 4.15 16.36 16.17
N ASP A 264 3.52 17.05 17.12
CA ASP A 264 3.01 16.43 18.34
C ASP A 264 1.82 17.23 18.91
N ALA A 265 1.23 16.76 20.00
CA ALA A 265 0.18 17.45 20.73
C ALA A 265 0.68 18.78 21.32
N VAL A 266 -0.21 19.79 21.34
CA VAL A 266 0.10 21.15 21.81
C VAL A 266 0.78 21.19 23.19
N PRO A 267 0.31 20.44 24.22
CA PRO A 267 0.97 20.44 25.54
C PRO A 267 2.41 19.92 25.50
N VAL A 268 2.69 18.94 24.64
CA VAL A 268 4.04 18.37 24.47
C VAL A 268 4.95 19.41 23.85
N VAL A 269 4.52 20.03 22.74
CA VAL A 269 5.27 21.11 22.08
C VAL A 269 5.61 22.22 23.07
N ARG A 270 4.63 22.70 23.83
CA ARG A 270 4.82 23.75 24.84
C ARG A 270 5.87 23.39 25.88
N ARG A 271 5.82 22.17 26.41
CA ARG A 271 6.81 21.74 27.40
C ARG A 271 8.20 21.64 26.79
N ILE A 272 8.33 21.05 25.62
CA ILE A 272 9.64 20.91 24.97
C ILE A 272 10.24 22.28 24.69
N LEU A 273 9.46 23.23 24.19
CA LEU A 273 9.92 24.61 23.99
C LEU A 273 10.30 25.30 25.31
N SER A 274 9.66 24.98 26.44
CA SER A 274 10.10 25.47 27.75
C SER A 274 11.46 24.94 28.20
N LEU A 275 11.87 23.77 27.71
CA LEU A 275 13.15 23.13 28.04
C LEU A 275 14.27 23.59 27.10
N VAL A 276 14.03 23.54 25.78
CA VAL A 276 15.10 23.76 24.77
C VAL A 276 14.98 25.09 24.01
N GLY A 277 13.90 25.85 24.22
CA GLY A 277 13.56 27.01 23.38
C GLY A 277 14.57 28.15 23.38
N ARG A 278 15.32 28.36 24.48
CA ARG A 278 16.20 29.52 24.65
C ARG A 278 17.23 29.68 23.52
N ASN A 279 17.76 28.57 23.03
CA ASN A 279 18.82 28.50 22.04
C ASN A 279 18.36 28.15 20.62
N LEU A 280 17.06 27.89 20.44
CA LEU A 280 16.48 27.58 19.14
C LEU A 280 16.51 28.80 18.23
N THR A 281 17.01 28.58 17.02
CA THR A 281 17.07 29.58 15.93
C THR A 281 16.06 29.27 14.84
N HIS A 282 15.74 27.99 14.62
CA HIS A 282 14.76 27.55 13.64
C HIS A 282 13.75 26.62 14.30
N LEU A 283 12.46 26.91 14.10
CA LEU A 283 11.37 26.12 14.66
C LEU A 283 10.39 25.80 13.54
N SER A 284 10.13 24.52 13.35
CA SER A 284 9.09 24.00 12.47
C SER A 284 8.14 23.16 13.31
N PHE A 285 6.85 23.46 13.35
CA PHE A 285 5.91 22.53 13.99
C PHE A 285 4.61 22.37 13.23
N LYS A 286 4.04 21.17 13.36
CA LYS A 286 2.77 20.78 12.78
C LYS A 286 1.73 20.71 13.89
N PHE A 287 0.57 21.31 13.68
CA PHE A 287 -0.54 21.19 14.61
C PHE A 287 -1.87 21.13 13.88
N ASP A 288 -2.83 20.50 14.55
CA ASP A 288 -4.22 20.46 14.14
C ASP A 288 -4.98 21.67 14.71
N TRP A 289 -5.73 22.34 13.85
CA TRP A 289 -6.55 23.50 14.17
C TRP A 289 -7.71 23.17 15.13
N GLY A 290 -8.11 21.90 15.25
CA GLY A 290 -9.16 21.44 16.15
C GLY A 290 -8.81 21.39 17.64
N SER A 291 -7.56 21.64 18.03
CA SER A 291 -7.10 21.43 19.42
C SER A 291 -7.90 22.25 20.46
N PRO A 292 -8.37 21.63 21.56
CA PRO A 292 -9.27 22.26 22.53
C PRO A 292 -8.63 23.33 23.44
N ASN A 293 -7.33 23.60 23.32
CA ASN A 293 -6.59 24.53 24.19
C ASN A 293 -6.86 26.02 23.88
N ARG A 294 -8.14 26.41 23.83
CA ARG A 294 -8.59 27.78 23.53
C ARG A 294 -8.35 28.76 24.68
N ARG A 295 -7.98 28.31 25.89
CA ARG A 295 -7.85 29.18 27.07
C ARG A 295 -6.44 29.71 27.33
N GLU A 296 -5.41 29.10 26.76
CA GLU A 296 -4.03 29.52 27.03
C GLU A 296 -3.60 30.64 26.08
N ASP A 297 -2.99 31.70 26.63
CA ASP A 297 -2.51 32.84 25.83
C ASP A 297 -1.39 32.43 24.87
N ASP A 298 -0.38 31.69 25.37
CA ASP A 298 0.69 31.09 24.58
C ASP A 298 0.59 29.55 24.58
N PRO A 299 -0.30 28.97 23.74
CA PRO A 299 -0.58 27.54 23.78
C PRO A 299 0.63 26.69 23.37
N PHE A 300 1.57 27.24 22.60
CA PHE A 300 2.75 26.53 22.12
C PHE A 300 4.02 26.85 22.91
N GLY A 301 4.02 27.82 23.82
CA GLY A 301 5.23 28.18 24.58
C GLY A 301 6.28 28.92 23.75
N LEU A 302 5.87 29.71 22.76
CA LEU A 302 6.79 30.48 21.91
C LEU A 302 7.53 31.58 22.66
N LEU A 303 7.02 32.04 23.80
CA LEU A 303 7.73 32.97 24.69
C LEU A 303 9.06 32.39 25.20
N HIS A 304 9.21 31.06 25.20
CA HIS A 304 10.46 30.41 25.57
C HIS A 304 11.52 30.42 24.46
N CYS A 305 11.21 30.95 23.28
CA CYS A 305 12.08 30.95 22.09
C CYS A 305 12.52 32.37 21.67
N PRO A 306 13.24 33.14 22.51
CA PRO A 306 13.62 34.52 22.21
C PRO A 306 14.59 34.63 21.01
N SER A 307 15.38 33.59 20.76
CA SER A 307 16.45 33.58 19.74
C SER A 307 15.98 33.17 18.34
N LEU A 308 14.66 33.04 18.13
CA LEU A 308 14.12 32.46 16.92
C LEU A 308 14.28 33.38 15.69
N ILE A 309 14.94 32.89 14.64
CA ILE A 309 15.20 33.59 13.37
C ILE A 309 14.25 33.10 12.27
N SER A 310 13.84 31.84 12.32
CA SER A 310 12.92 31.24 11.34
C SER A 310 11.80 30.45 12.03
N LEU A 311 10.56 30.68 11.59
CA LEU A 311 9.37 29.98 12.07
C LEU A 311 8.59 29.37 10.91
N HIS A 312 8.36 28.07 10.98
CA HIS A 312 7.64 27.30 9.98
C HIS A 312 6.44 26.59 10.59
N LEU A 313 5.25 26.99 10.18
CA LEU A 313 3.99 26.47 10.70
C LEU A 313 3.36 25.56 9.65
N ARG A 314 3.06 24.31 10.01
CA ARG A 314 2.26 23.39 9.18
C ARG A 314 0.91 23.16 9.84
N ILE A 315 -0.09 23.86 9.37
CA ILE A 315 -1.43 23.85 9.97
C ILE A 315 -2.28 22.85 9.20
N TRP A 316 -2.80 21.84 9.91
CA TRP A 316 -3.73 20.86 9.40
C TRP A 316 -5.15 21.16 9.88
N THR A 317 -6.11 20.95 8.99
CA THR A 317 -7.54 21.29 9.16
C THR A 317 -8.41 20.09 8.77
N PRO A 318 -8.68 19.21 9.73
CA PRO A 318 -9.32 17.93 9.43
C PRO A 318 -10.85 17.99 9.41
N SER A 319 -11.50 19.04 9.94
CA SER A 319 -12.97 19.03 10.11
C SER A 319 -13.71 19.97 9.17
N GLU A 320 -14.87 19.54 8.67
CA GLU A 320 -15.82 20.41 7.94
C GLU A 320 -16.20 21.67 8.74
N VAL A 321 -16.22 21.57 10.07
CA VAL A 321 -16.53 22.68 10.99
C VAL A 321 -15.43 23.75 10.98
N THR A 322 -14.16 23.38 10.79
CA THR A 322 -13.05 24.35 10.64
C THR A 322 -13.13 25.19 9.36
N TRP A 323 -14.06 24.85 8.46
CA TRP A 323 -14.25 25.51 7.18
C TRP A 323 -15.55 26.32 7.09
N SER A 324 -16.30 26.44 8.19
CA SER A 324 -17.45 27.34 8.26
C SER A 324 -17.00 28.80 8.11
N PRO A 325 -17.77 29.67 7.41
CA PRO A 325 -17.52 31.11 7.39
C PRO A 325 -17.47 31.76 8.78
N GLN A 326 -18.05 31.10 9.78
CA GLN A 326 -18.08 31.56 11.18
C GLN A 326 -16.89 31.06 12.00
N PHE A 327 -16.02 30.23 11.42
CA PHE A 327 -14.90 29.66 12.12
C PHE A 327 -13.79 30.71 12.33
N VAL A 328 -13.36 30.90 13.58
CA VAL A 328 -12.32 31.86 13.96
C VAL A 328 -11.03 31.12 14.34
N ASN A 329 -9.92 31.48 13.69
CA ASN A 329 -8.60 30.98 14.11
C ASN A 329 -8.16 31.64 15.42
N TYR A 330 -8.13 30.90 16.52
CA TYR A 330 -7.59 31.41 17.79
C TYR A 330 -6.08 31.16 17.95
N HIS A 331 -5.53 30.12 17.32
CA HIS A 331 -4.14 29.72 17.51
C HIS A 331 -3.17 30.60 16.73
N LEU A 332 -3.47 30.89 15.45
CA LEU A 332 -2.58 31.68 14.62
C LEU A 332 -2.37 33.08 15.24
N PRO A 333 -3.41 33.90 15.55
CA PRO A 333 -3.19 35.20 16.20
C PRO A 333 -2.38 35.14 17.51
N ARG A 334 -2.51 34.05 18.28
CA ARG A 334 -1.71 33.84 19.50
C ARG A 334 -0.26 33.50 19.21
N ILE A 335 -0.02 32.61 18.24
CA ILE A 335 1.32 32.33 17.72
C ILE A 335 1.99 33.64 17.26
N LEU A 336 1.25 34.49 16.56
CA LEU A 336 1.74 35.79 16.11
C LEU A 336 2.03 36.74 17.28
N ALA A 337 1.17 36.76 18.30
CA ALA A 337 1.34 37.65 19.45
C ALA A 337 2.53 37.25 20.33
N HIS A 338 2.83 35.96 20.45
CA HIS A 338 3.84 35.43 21.36
C HIS A 338 5.15 35.00 20.70
N SER A 339 5.21 35.00 19.37
CA SER A 339 6.44 34.69 18.63
C SER A 339 7.47 35.81 18.76
N SER A 340 8.75 35.45 18.82
CA SER A 340 9.84 36.41 19.02
C SER A 340 9.83 37.54 17.97
N PRO A 341 10.13 38.80 18.35
CA PRO A 341 10.29 39.90 17.40
C PRO A 341 11.55 39.75 16.52
N THR A 342 12.47 38.82 16.83
CA THR A 342 13.71 38.61 16.08
C THR A 342 13.53 37.77 14.81
N ILE A 343 12.33 37.22 14.59
CA ILE A 343 12.09 36.29 13.47
C ILE A 343 12.14 37.03 12.14
N GLN A 344 13.02 36.56 11.26
CA GLN A 344 13.25 37.12 9.92
C GLN A 344 12.47 36.39 8.84
N GLU A 345 12.25 35.09 9.01
CA GLU A 345 11.58 34.26 8.01
C GLU A 345 10.40 33.50 8.58
N TRP A 346 9.22 33.74 7.99
CA TRP A 346 8.00 33.01 8.31
C TRP A 346 7.49 32.24 7.13
N THR A 347 7.18 30.97 7.36
CA THR A 347 6.48 30.13 6.40
C THR A 347 5.26 29.52 7.05
N ILE A 348 4.09 29.73 6.45
CA ILE A 348 2.81 29.20 6.91
C ILE A 348 2.26 28.30 5.81
N LYS A 349 2.31 26.98 6.06
CA LYS A 349 1.74 25.95 5.19
C LYS A 349 0.37 25.54 5.72
N LEU A 350 -0.66 25.73 4.91
CA LEU A 350 -2.04 25.37 5.22
C LEU A 350 -2.39 24.12 4.41
N HIS A 351 -2.59 23.00 5.11
CA HIS A 351 -2.91 21.70 4.51
C HIS A 351 -4.41 21.41 4.64
N ARG A 352 -5.09 21.34 3.49
CA ARG A 352 -6.50 20.95 3.40
C ARG A 352 -6.64 19.45 3.17
N GLU A 353 -7.36 18.78 4.06
CA GLU A 353 -7.68 17.35 3.92
C GLU A 353 -8.70 17.14 2.78
N VAL A 354 -8.44 16.16 1.91
CA VAL A 354 -9.18 15.89 0.65
C VAL A 354 -10.64 15.51 0.89
N LEU A 355 -10.94 14.99 2.08
CA LEU A 355 -12.25 14.46 2.41
C LEU A 355 -13.34 15.55 2.46
N ALA A 356 -12.98 16.83 2.51
CA ALA A 356 -13.94 17.91 2.34
C ALA A 356 -14.38 17.99 0.86
N LEU A 357 -15.57 17.44 0.58
CA LEU A 357 -16.23 17.24 -0.72
C LEU A 357 -16.39 18.48 -1.63
N ASN A 358 -15.87 19.65 -1.24
CA ASN A 358 -15.99 20.91 -1.97
C ASN A 358 -14.64 21.62 -2.13
N THR A 359 -13.68 20.95 -2.80
CA THR A 359 -12.26 21.35 -2.94
C THR A 359 -12.00 22.73 -3.57
N LYS A 360 -13.02 23.36 -4.17
CA LYS A 360 -12.90 24.69 -4.80
C LYS A 360 -13.19 25.85 -3.86
N ASP A 361 -13.75 25.60 -2.68
CA ASP A 361 -14.15 26.69 -1.81
C ASP A 361 -12.94 27.30 -1.07
N SER A 362 -12.68 28.58 -1.32
CA SER A 362 -11.65 29.40 -0.68
C SER A 362 -12.16 30.09 0.59
N THR A 363 -13.36 29.76 1.06
CA THR A 363 -13.99 30.32 2.28
C THR A 363 -13.08 30.25 3.50
N TYR A 364 -12.27 29.21 3.64
CA TYR A 364 -11.32 29.11 4.75
C TYR A 364 -10.22 30.17 4.75
N ILE A 365 -9.79 30.58 3.55
CA ILE A 365 -8.86 31.71 3.38
C ILE A 365 -9.59 32.98 3.83
N ARG A 366 -10.87 33.14 3.48
CA ARG A 366 -11.68 34.30 3.89
C ARG A 366 -11.96 34.35 5.40
N GLY A 367 -12.05 33.20 6.07
CA GLY A 367 -12.26 33.12 7.52
C GLY A 367 -11.06 33.55 8.37
N MET A 368 -9.88 33.75 7.75
CA MET A 368 -8.75 34.32 8.46
C MET A 368 -8.95 35.82 8.68
N ASN A 369 -8.67 36.29 9.90
CA ASN A 369 -8.65 37.72 10.20
C ASN A 369 -7.37 38.37 9.64
N TRP A 370 -7.36 38.59 8.32
CA TRP A 370 -6.21 39.16 7.60
C TRP A 370 -5.81 40.53 8.12
N GLY A 371 -6.76 41.37 8.55
CA GLY A 371 -6.44 42.69 9.10
C GLY A 371 -5.58 42.60 10.36
N ARG A 372 -5.95 41.73 11.30
CA ARG A 372 -5.13 41.49 12.51
C ARG A 372 -3.81 40.81 12.18
N LEU A 373 -3.81 39.89 11.21
CA LEU A 373 -2.59 39.24 10.74
C LEU A 373 -1.60 40.29 10.20
N ASP A 374 -2.07 41.16 9.33
CA ASP A 374 -1.31 42.24 8.69
C ASP A 374 -0.80 43.25 9.73
N GLU A 375 -1.62 43.65 10.69
CA GLU A 375 -1.21 44.53 11.80
C GLU A 375 -0.04 43.92 12.61
N VAL A 376 -0.15 42.64 12.99
CA VAL A 376 0.91 41.97 13.78
C VAL A 376 2.15 41.71 12.93
N LEU A 377 2.00 41.42 11.63
CA LEU A 377 3.12 41.19 10.72
C LEU A 377 3.86 42.48 10.37
N SER A 378 3.12 43.56 10.09
CA SER A 378 3.68 44.87 9.71
C SER A 378 4.42 45.55 10.87
N SER A 379 4.02 45.29 12.11
CA SER A 379 4.76 45.77 13.29
C SER A 379 6.12 45.10 13.52
N ARG A 380 6.44 44.01 12.79
CA ARG A 380 7.69 43.25 12.95
C ARG A 380 8.78 43.74 12.00
N SER A 381 9.57 44.69 12.45
CA SER A 381 10.68 45.27 11.66
C SER A 381 11.76 44.27 11.24
N ALA A 382 11.92 43.15 11.96
CA ALA A 382 12.90 42.11 11.61
C ALA A 382 12.44 41.17 10.48
N LEU A 383 11.14 41.13 10.19
CA LEU A 383 10.57 40.19 9.23
C LEU A 383 10.98 40.56 7.79
N LYS A 384 11.82 39.73 7.17
CA LYS A 384 12.31 39.93 5.79
C LYS A 384 11.52 39.12 4.77
N ARG A 385 11.03 37.94 5.18
CA ARG A 385 10.38 36.99 4.28
C ARG A 385 9.14 36.41 4.95
N LEU A 386 8.01 36.53 4.26
CA LEU A 386 6.74 35.92 4.64
C LEU A 386 6.26 35.06 3.47
N LYS A 387 6.03 33.77 3.73
CA LYS A 387 5.58 32.81 2.73
C LYS A 387 4.31 32.12 3.21
N PHE A 388 3.26 32.18 2.40
CA PHE A 388 2.08 31.35 2.55
C PHE A 388 2.09 30.27 1.49
N GLU A 389 1.85 29.03 1.90
CA GLU A 389 1.68 27.91 0.99
C GLU A 389 0.34 27.25 1.28
N PHE A 390 -0.49 27.14 0.25
CA PHE A 390 -1.81 26.52 0.35
C PHE A 390 -1.75 25.17 -0.35
N PHE A 391 -1.83 24.10 0.43
CA PHE A 391 -1.86 22.73 -0.09
C PHE A 391 -3.29 22.23 -0.10
N SER A 392 -3.80 21.94 -1.29
CA SER A 392 -4.98 21.10 -1.48
C SER A 392 -4.48 19.72 -1.85
N ALA A 393 -4.80 18.70 -1.06
CA ALA A 393 -4.34 17.33 -1.28
C ALA A 393 -5.02 16.65 -2.50
N ALA A 394 -5.34 17.40 -3.56
CA ALA A 394 -5.74 16.86 -4.85
C ALA A 394 -4.67 15.95 -5.48
N ASN A 395 -3.42 16.03 -5.02
CA ASN A 395 -2.39 15.02 -5.30
C ASN A 395 -2.70 13.74 -4.52
N LEU A 396 -3.44 12.85 -5.17
CA LEU A 396 -3.86 11.51 -4.70
C LEU A 396 -2.74 10.74 -3.99
N ASN A 397 -1.47 10.91 -4.38
CA ASN A 397 -0.34 10.14 -3.83
C ASN A 397 -0.03 10.43 -2.35
N GLU A 398 -0.09 11.67 -1.88
CA GLU A 398 0.15 11.96 -0.45
C GLU A 398 -1.04 11.53 0.42
N GLY A 399 -2.27 11.73 -0.08
CA GLY A 399 -3.49 11.24 0.54
C GLY A 399 -3.51 9.70 0.61
N LEU A 400 -3.10 9.02 -0.46
CA LEU A 400 -2.98 7.56 -0.50
C LEU A 400 -1.87 7.04 0.40
N GLN A 401 -0.73 7.73 0.54
CA GLN A 401 0.30 7.32 1.51
C GLN A 401 -0.19 7.46 2.96
N TRP A 402 -0.97 8.50 3.26
CA TRP A 402 -1.57 8.68 4.58
C TRP A 402 -2.68 7.66 4.87
N VAL A 403 -3.60 7.43 3.92
CA VAL A 403 -4.63 6.39 4.02
C VAL A 403 -4.02 5.00 4.09
N ALA A 404 -2.99 4.70 3.27
CA ALA A 404 -2.25 3.45 3.32
C ALA A 404 -1.49 3.28 4.64
N GLY A 405 -0.98 4.37 5.24
CA GLY A 405 -0.40 4.38 6.58
C GLY A 405 -1.42 3.97 7.65
N ARG A 406 -2.63 4.55 7.61
CA ARG A 406 -3.74 4.15 8.51
C ARG A 406 -4.24 2.73 8.27
N LEU A 407 -4.32 2.29 7.01
CA LEU A 407 -4.79 0.95 6.64
C LEU A 407 -3.77 -0.15 6.93
N ARG A 408 -2.50 0.19 7.22
CA ARG A 408 -1.44 -0.78 7.55
C ARG A 408 -1.41 -1.17 9.04
N ASP A 409 -2.11 -0.43 9.90
CA ASP A 409 -2.20 -0.66 11.35
C ASP A 409 -3.58 -1.19 11.87
N PRO A 410 -4.29 -2.15 11.23
CA PRO A 410 -5.57 -2.64 11.77
C PRO A 410 -5.41 -3.69 12.89
N ILE A 411 -4.19 -4.15 13.22
CA ILE A 411 -3.97 -5.30 14.11
C ILE A 411 -3.74 -4.91 15.59
N SER A 412 -3.52 -3.64 15.92
CA SER A 412 -3.11 -3.23 17.28
C SER A 412 -4.24 -2.84 18.23
N GLN A 413 -5.49 -3.24 17.99
CA GLN A 413 -6.58 -3.08 18.97
C GLN A 413 -7.27 -4.43 19.26
N PRO A 414 -6.82 -5.19 20.28
CA PRO A 414 -7.62 -6.26 20.84
C PRO A 414 -8.54 -5.68 21.93
N HIS A 415 -9.84 -6.03 21.83
CA HIS A 415 -10.93 -5.83 22.80
C HIS A 415 -12.07 -4.88 22.40
N VAL A 416 -12.73 -5.14 21.27
CA VAL A 416 -14.21 -5.18 21.18
C VAL A 416 -14.59 -6.26 20.17
N ALA A 417 -15.53 -7.15 20.50
CA ALA A 417 -15.99 -8.28 19.67
C ALA A 417 -16.66 -7.89 18.32
N SER A 418 -16.53 -6.63 17.89
CA SER A 418 -16.96 -6.10 16.58
C SER A 418 -15.79 -5.87 15.59
N SER A 419 -14.54 -5.93 16.04
CA SER A 419 -13.33 -5.66 15.24
C SER A 419 -13.16 -6.64 14.06
N ASP A 420 -13.31 -7.95 14.29
CA ASP A 420 -13.11 -8.97 13.26
C ASP A 420 -14.11 -8.85 12.09
N GLN A 421 -15.33 -8.39 12.38
CA GLN A 421 -16.37 -8.19 11.36
C GLN A 421 -16.09 -6.94 10.53
N GLN A 422 -15.64 -5.85 11.15
CA GLN A 422 -15.22 -4.67 10.41
C GLN A 422 -13.97 -4.95 9.57
N ALA A 423 -12.96 -5.63 10.13
CA ALA A 423 -11.74 -6.00 9.41
C ALA A 423 -12.03 -6.92 8.21
N ALA A 424 -12.86 -7.96 8.38
CA ALA A 424 -13.27 -8.83 7.28
C ALA A 424 -14.05 -8.07 6.19
N ALA A 425 -14.86 -7.10 6.60
CA ALA A 425 -15.67 -6.34 5.68
C ALA A 425 -14.84 -5.28 4.92
N TYR A 426 -13.90 -4.59 5.58
CA TYR A 426 -12.89 -3.72 4.94
C TYR A 426 -11.98 -4.50 3.99
N PHE A 427 -11.52 -5.68 4.41
CA PHE A 427 -10.72 -6.57 3.58
C PHE A 427 -11.48 -7.00 2.31
N GLY A 428 -12.75 -7.38 2.46
CA GLY A 428 -13.58 -7.73 1.30
C GLY A 428 -13.85 -6.54 0.37
N VAL A 429 -14.11 -5.34 0.88
CA VAL A 429 -14.23 -4.12 0.04
C VAL A 429 -12.93 -3.83 -0.70
N GLY A 430 -11.78 -3.97 -0.02
CA GLY A 430 -10.46 -3.80 -0.63
C GLY A 430 -10.22 -4.78 -1.78
N ILE A 431 -10.48 -6.07 -1.58
CA ILE A 431 -10.36 -7.09 -2.64
C ILE A 431 -11.30 -6.79 -3.81
N CYS A 432 -12.55 -6.44 -3.53
CA CYS A 432 -13.54 -6.14 -4.57
C CYS A 432 -13.12 -4.93 -5.41
N THR A 433 -12.59 -3.89 -4.76
CA THR A 433 -12.10 -2.67 -5.43
C THR A 433 -10.88 -2.96 -6.28
N LEU A 434 -9.90 -3.71 -5.76
CA LEU A 434 -8.72 -4.11 -6.51
C LEU A 434 -9.07 -4.98 -7.72
N TYR A 435 -10.04 -5.89 -7.58
CA TYR A 435 -10.53 -6.70 -8.69
C TYR A 435 -11.24 -5.87 -9.77
N LEU A 436 -12.07 -4.90 -9.37
CA LEU A 436 -12.72 -3.99 -10.31
C LEU A 436 -11.68 -3.16 -11.08
N LEU A 437 -10.64 -2.68 -10.39
CA LEU A 437 -9.55 -1.93 -11.02
C LEU A 437 -8.73 -2.80 -12.00
N ASP A 438 -8.41 -4.06 -11.64
CA ASP A 438 -7.74 -5.01 -12.55
C ASP A 438 -8.62 -5.33 -13.77
N TYR A 439 -9.93 -5.50 -13.57
CA TYR A 439 -10.89 -5.69 -14.66
C TYR A 439 -10.93 -4.48 -15.61
N LEU A 440 -10.91 -3.26 -15.08
CA LEU A 440 -10.86 -2.03 -15.88
C LEU A 440 -9.50 -1.87 -16.59
N ALA A 441 -8.39 -2.16 -15.93
CA ALA A 441 -7.05 -2.06 -16.52
C ALA A 441 -6.82 -3.08 -17.65
N THR A 442 -7.42 -4.27 -17.55
CA THR A 442 -7.36 -5.30 -18.60
C THR A 442 -8.29 -5.03 -19.77
N LEU A 443 -9.16 -4.02 -19.69
CA LEU A 443 -10.08 -3.62 -20.75
C LEU A 443 -9.31 -3.16 -22.00
N ASP A 444 -8.35 -2.25 -21.84
CA ASP A 444 -7.61 -1.63 -22.95
C ASP A 444 -6.69 -2.62 -23.68
N TYR A 445 -6.02 -3.50 -22.93
CA TYR A 445 -5.08 -4.47 -23.50
C TYR A 445 -5.79 -5.54 -24.36
N GLU A 446 -6.97 -5.99 -23.96
CA GLU A 446 -7.71 -7.01 -24.72
C GLU A 446 -8.45 -6.43 -25.93
N LEU A 447 -8.86 -5.15 -25.89
CA LEU A 447 -9.37 -4.41 -27.05
C LEU A 447 -8.35 -4.41 -28.19
N ALA A 448 -7.08 -4.14 -27.89
CA ALA A 448 -5.98 -4.21 -28.86
C ALA A 448 -5.77 -5.63 -29.42
N CYS A 449 -5.98 -6.68 -28.61
CA CYS A 449 -5.79 -8.08 -29.04
C CYS A 449 -6.93 -8.67 -29.87
N VAL A 450 -8.14 -8.12 -29.78
CA VAL A 450 -9.32 -8.60 -30.54
C VAL A 450 -9.50 -7.84 -31.85
N PHE A 451 -9.04 -6.59 -31.92
CA PHE A 451 -9.07 -5.75 -33.12
C PHE A 451 -7.71 -5.59 -33.82
N GLY A 452 -6.63 -6.10 -33.22
CA GLY A 452 -5.37 -6.25 -33.93
C GLY A 452 -5.59 -7.12 -35.17
N PRO A 453 -5.06 -6.74 -36.35
CA PRO A 453 -5.27 -7.48 -37.58
C PRO A 453 -4.87 -8.94 -37.37
N ASP A 454 -5.76 -9.88 -37.67
CA ASP A 454 -5.42 -11.30 -37.66
C ASP A 454 -4.40 -11.47 -38.79
N PRO A 455 -3.18 -12.01 -38.56
CA PRO A 455 -2.18 -12.15 -39.62
C PRO A 455 -2.60 -13.11 -40.75
N GLN A 456 -3.78 -13.72 -40.66
CA GLN A 456 -4.43 -14.46 -41.76
C GLN A 456 -5.45 -13.63 -42.56
N ASP A 457 -5.85 -12.45 -42.09
CA ASP A 457 -6.73 -11.53 -42.84
C ASP A 457 -5.94 -10.66 -43.85
N GLU A 458 -4.59 -10.71 -43.86
CA GLU A 458 -3.77 -10.11 -44.93
C GLU A 458 -4.04 -10.72 -46.32
N ASP A 459 -4.67 -11.90 -46.40
CA ASP A 459 -5.06 -12.52 -47.68
C ASP A 459 -6.36 -11.93 -48.25
N TRP A 460 -7.20 -11.29 -47.43
CA TRP A 460 -8.40 -10.59 -47.90
C TRP A 460 -8.07 -9.26 -48.55
N ASP A 461 -7.11 -8.52 -47.99
CA ASP A 461 -6.62 -7.29 -48.60
C ASP A 461 -5.85 -7.59 -49.91
N ARG A 462 -5.13 -8.72 -50.00
CA ARG A 462 -4.56 -9.20 -51.29
C ARG A 462 -5.62 -9.64 -52.31
N MET A 463 -6.77 -10.17 -51.88
CA MET A 463 -7.90 -10.48 -52.77
C MET A 463 -8.64 -9.22 -53.25
N LEU A 464 -8.56 -8.11 -52.52
CA LEU A 464 -9.17 -6.83 -52.88
C LEU A 464 -8.22 -5.92 -53.68
N ASP A 465 -6.91 -6.12 -53.54
CA ASP A 465 -5.85 -5.38 -54.26
C ASP A 465 -5.36 -6.06 -55.54
N GLU A 466 -5.94 -7.20 -55.94
CA GLU A 466 -5.69 -7.75 -57.28
C GLU A 466 -6.44 -6.87 -58.32
N PRO A 467 -5.72 -6.18 -59.21
CA PRO A 467 -6.34 -5.19 -60.07
C PRO A 467 -7.24 -5.89 -61.10
N LEU A 468 -8.51 -5.47 -61.15
CA LEU A 468 -9.55 -5.85 -62.12
C LEU A 468 -9.20 -5.52 -63.59
N THR A 469 -7.92 -5.33 -63.94
CA THR A 469 -7.45 -4.93 -65.27
C THR A 469 -7.01 -6.08 -66.17
N GLU A 470 -6.95 -7.35 -65.72
CA GLU A 470 -6.58 -8.48 -66.59
C GLU A 470 -7.74 -9.40 -67.03
N MET A 471 -8.99 -9.11 -66.64
CA MET A 471 -10.18 -9.84 -67.16
C MET A 471 -11.03 -9.04 -68.18
N ALA A 472 -10.51 -7.95 -68.73
CA ALA A 472 -11.20 -7.14 -69.75
C ALA A 472 -10.68 -7.31 -71.19
N VAL A 473 -9.65 -8.14 -71.42
CA VAL A 473 -9.09 -8.37 -72.77
C VAL A 473 -8.97 -9.88 -73.03
N SER A 474 -10.11 -10.56 -73.15
CA SER A 474 -10.31 -11.76 -73.98
C SER A 474 -11.66 -12.38 -73.65
N TYR A 475 -12.75 -11.82 -74.16
CA TYR A 475 -14.03 -12.53 -74.37
C TYR A 475 -14.95 -11.67 -75.26
N SER A 476 -14.47 -11.34 -76.47
CA SER A 476 -15.37 -11.03 -77.58
C SER A 476 -15.59 -12.32 -78.38
N HIS A 477 -16.84 -12.72 -78.52
CA HIS A 477 -17.38 -13.87 -79.27
C HIS A 477 -17.56 -15.20 -78.52
N ALA A 478 -18.71 -15.37 -77.86
CA ALA A 478 -19.55 -16.56 -77.98
C ALA A 478 -20.94 -16.34 -77.36
N HIS A 479 -21.93 -17.05 -77.91
CA HIS A 479 -23.39 -16.91 -77.74
C HIS A 479 -24.00 -16.96 -76.32
N PRO A 480 -25.25 -16.46 -76.15
CA PRO A 480 -25.94 -16.40 -74.87
C PRO A 480 -26.66 -17.73 -74.56
N ARG A 481 -26.31 -18.36 -73.44
CA ARG A 481 -27.16 -19.38 -72.79
C ARG A 481 -27.26 -19.11 -71.29
N SER A 482 -28.47 -18.73 -70.89
CA SER A 482 -29.09 -18.87 -69.56
C SER A 482 -28.17 -18.96 -68.34
N ILE A 483 -27.98 -17.82 -67.67
CA ILE A 483 -27.38 -17.72 -66.33
C ILE A 483 -28.40 -18.25 -65.30
N PRO A 484 -28.14 -19.34 -64.57
CA PRO A 484 -29.02 -19.76 -63.49
C PRO A 484 -28.81 -18.86 -62.27
N THR A 485 -29.91 -18.59 -61.57
CA THR A 485 -30.10 -17.80 -60.35
C THR A 485 -29.36 -18.35 -59.13
N ARG A 486 -28.03 -18.55 -59.23
CA ARG A 486 -27.16 -19.06 -58.15
C ARG A 486 -26.78 -17.98 -57.12
N LYS A 487 -27.07 -16.70 -57.41
CA LYS A 487 -26.73 -15.56 -56.54
C LYS A 487 -27.57 -15.50 -55.24
N SER A 488 -28.82 -15.96 -55.23
CA SER A 488 -29.67 -15.88 -54.03
C SER A 488 -29.32 -16.94 -52.96
N ALA A 489 -28.93 -18.15 -53.40
CA ALA A 489 -28.51 -19.22 -52.50
C ALA A 489 -27.11 -18.95 -51.90
N PHE A 490 -26.21 -18.34 -52.68
CA PHE A 490 -24.87 -17.97 -52.20
C PHE A 490 -24.93 -16.81 -51.20
N MET A 491 -25.75 -15.77 -51.46
CA MET A 491 -25.97 -14.71 -50.48
C MET A 491 -26.58 -15.22 -49.18
N LYS A 492 -27.59 -16.11 -49.21
CA LYS A 492 -28.18 -16.67 -47.98
C LYS A 492 -27.21 -17.52 -47.15
N ARG A 493 -26.29 -18.26 -47.79
CA ARG A 493 -25.24 -19.02 -47.09
C ARG A 493 -24.16 -18.10 -46.51
N SER A 494 -23.77 -17.07 -47.26
CA SER A 494 -22.78 -16.07 -46.83
C SER A 494 -23.31 -15.23 -45.66
N TRP A 495 -24.57 -14.77 -45.71
CA TRP A 495 -25.17 -13.97 -44.64
C TRP A 495 -25.36 -14.75 -43.34
N ARG A 496 -25.75 -16.04 -43.43
CA ARG A 496 -25.78 -16.92 -42.26
C ARG A 496 -24.39 -17.12 -41.68
N SER A 497 -23.38 -17.37 -42.51
CA SER A 497 -21.99 -17.50 -42.05
C SER A 497 -21.49 -16.23 -41.36
N PHE A 498 -21.81 -15.06 -41.92
CA PHE A 498 -21.45 -13.75 -41.39
C PHE A 498 -22.10 -13.46 -40.04
N ILE A 499 -23.42 -13.64 -39.91
CA ILE A 499 -24.11 -13.49 -38.61
C ILE A 499 -23.54 -14.48 -37.58
N LEU A 500 -23.29 -15.72 -38.01
CA LEU A 500 -22.77 -16.76 -37.13
C LEU A 500 -21.30 -16.52 -36.72
N SER A 501 -20.52 -15.79 -37.51
CA SER A 501 -19.19 -15.31 -37.11
C SER A 501 -19.22 -14.06 -36.24
N LEU A 502 -20.26 -13.23 -36.36
CA LEU A 502 -20.43 -12.03 -35.55
C LEU A 502 -20.96 -12.35 -34.15
N LEU A 503 -21.79 -13.39 -34.01
CA LEU A 503 -22.48 -13.72 -32.76
C LEU A 503 -21.56 -13.83 -31.53
N PRO A 504 -20.40 -14.53 -31.56
CA PRO A 504 -19.49 -14.57 -30.42
C PRO A 504 -18.88 -13.20 -30.08
N LYS A 505 -18.62 -12.36 -31.10
CA LYS A 505 -18.12 -10.99 -30.91
C LYS A 505 -19.20 -10.12 -30.25
N VAL A 506 -20.44 -10.19 -30.73
CA VAL A 506 -21.58 -9.45 -30.17
C VAL A 506 -21.87 -9.89 -28.73
N ILE A 507 -21.85 -11.19 -28.43
CA ILE A 507 -22.02 -11.70 -27.06
C ILE A 507 -20.88 -11.21 -26.17
N TYR A 508 -19.62 -11.30 -26.64
CA TYR A 508 -18.45 -10.82 -25.90
C TYR A 508 -18.59 -9.32 -25.52
N PHE A 509 -18.89 -8.45 -26.49
CA PHE A 509 -19.00 -7.01 -26.25
C PHE A 509 -20.26 -6.67 -25.44
N GLY A 510 -21.41 -7.28 -25.76
CA GLY A 510 -22.66 -7.08 -25.04
C GLY A 510 -22.50 -7.39 -23.55
N CYS A 511 -21.85 -8.50 -23.21
CA CYS A 511 -21.59 -8.86 -21.82
C CYS A 511 -20.59 -7.92 -21.12
N ARG A 512 -19.58 -7.40 -21.83
CA ARG A 512 -18.64 -6.41 -21.26
C ARG A 512 -19.27 -5.04 -21.02
N TYR A 513 -20.07 -4.54 -21.96
CA TYR A 513 -20.76 -3.25 -21.80
C TYR A 513 -21.85 -3.34 -20.73
N LEU A 514 -22.55 -4.47 -20.64
CA LEU A 514 -23.52 -4.72 -19.57
C LEU A 514 -22.82 -4.75 -18.20
N ALA A 515 -21.64 -5.36 -18.13
CA ALA A 515 -20.79 -5.32 -16.94
C ALA A 515 -20.40 -3.88 -16.57
N LEU A 516 -19.86 -3.12 -17.51
CA LEU A 516 -19.48 -1.72 -17.28
C LEU A 516 -20.69 -0.85 -16.85
N ALA A 517 -21.82 -0.98 -17.53
CA ALA A 517 -23.05 -0.27 -17.19
C ALA A 517 -23.53 -0.60 -15.77
N THR A 518 -23.44 -1.87 -15.37
CA THR A 518 -23.77 -2.29 -14.00
C THR A 518 -22.78 -1.72 -13.00
N ALA A 519 -21.47 -1.69 -13.29
CA ALA A 519 -20.47 -1.05 -12.43
C ALA A 519 -20.73 0.45 -12.27
N CYS A 520 -21.13 1.14 -13.35
CA CYS A 520 -21.50 2.55 -13.30
C CYS A 520 -22.79 2.80 -12.50
N LEU A 521 -23.84 2.00 -12.71
CA LEU A 521 -25.07 2.06 -11.91
C LEU A 521 -24.80 1.79 -10.43
N TYR A 522 -23.85 0.89 -10.17
CA TYR A 522 -23.40 0.51 -8.84
C TYR A 522 -22.66 1.65 -8.13
N LEU A 523 -21.67 2.25 -8.79
CA LEU A 523 -20.98 3.45 -8.32
C LEU A 523 -21.97 4.61 -8.12
N TYR A 524 -22.92 4.79 -9.03
CA TYR A 524 -23.96 5.79 -8.90
C TYR A 524 -24.87 5.53 -7.67
N SER A 525 -25.23 4.28 -7.40
CA SER A 525 -26.02 3.92 -6.20
C SER A 525 -25.26 4.13 -4.89
N LEU A 526 -23.94 3.94 -4.89
CA LEU A 526 -23.06 4.13 -3.73
C LEU A 526 -22.76 5.60 -3.44
N PHE A 527 -22.56 6.40 -4.49
CA PHE A 527 -22.08 7.78 -4.37
C PHE A 527 -23.16 8.84 -4.61
N GLY A 528 -24.29 8.50 -5.23
CA GLY A 528 -25.19 9.48 -5.86
C GLY A 528 -26.42 9.93 -5.06
N MET A 529 -26.86 9.25 -4.00
CA MET A 529 -28.19 9.53 -3.40
C MET A 529 -28.31 9.22 -1.89
N PRO A 530 -27.71 10.03 -0.99
CA PRO A 530 -27.98 9.91 0.44
C PRO A 530 -29.44 10.27 0.81
N HIS A 531 -30.13 11.11 0.04
CA HIS A 531 -31.47 11.61 0.38
C HIS A 531 -32.65 10.67 0.04
N ILE A 532 -32.52 9.76 -0.92
CA ILE A 532 -33.63 8.86 -1.32
C ILE A 532 -33.68 7.59 -0.45
N LEU A 533 -32.53 7.12 0.03
CA LEU A 533 -32.47 6.02 1.01
C LEU A 533 -33.09 6.40 2.37
N GLY A 534 -33.19 7.70 2.68
CA GLY A 534 -33.86 8.21 3.89
C GLY A 534 -35.39 8.28 3.82
N MET A 535 -35.99 8.34 2.61
CA MET A 535 -37.43 8.62 2.47
C MET A 535 -38.32 7.39 2.17
N GLY A 536 -37.76 6.19 1.95
CA GLY A 536 -38.54 5.03 1.52
C GLY A 536 -39.02 4.04 2.60
N ILE A 537 -38.66 4.21 3.87
CA ILE A 537 -38.94 3.21 4.93
C ILE A 537 -39.77 3.79 6.08
N ALA A 538 -40.82 4.52 5.72
CA ALA A 538 -41.89 4.91 6.62
C ALA A 538 -43.19 4.25 6.14
N GLY A 539 -43.53 3.11 6.74
CA GLY A 539 -44.90 2.58 6.74
C GLY A 539 -45.17 1.36 5.88
N THR A 540 -44.77 0.18 6.36
CA THR A 540 -45.58 -1.04 6.19
C THR A 540 -45.41 -1.93 7.42
N ASN A 541 -46.37 -1.85 8.34
CA ASN A 541 -46.52 -2.83 9.43
C ASN A 541 -47.14 -4.10 8.84
N SER A 542 -46.32 -5.09 8.50
CA SER A 542 -46.83 -6.44 8.18
C SER A 542 -45.98 -7.49 8.88
N ASN A 543 -46.59 -8.16 9.85
CA ASN A 543 -46.03 -9.27 10.63
C ASN A 543 -45.92 -10.55 9.79
N SER A 544 -45.07 -10.57 8.75
CA SER A 544 -44.71 -11.81 8.07
C SER A 544 -43.42 -12.34 8.69
N ALA A 545 -43.54 -13.42 9.47
CA ALA A 545 -42.42 -14.22 9.96
C ALA A 545 -41.68 -14.84 8.77
N GLY A 546 -40.54 -14.26 8.41
CA GLY A 546 -39.69 -14.75 7.34
C GLY A 546 -38.46 -13.88 7.16
N PHE A 547 -37.33 -14.35 7.69
CA PHE A 547 -35.98 -13.81 7.50
C PHE A 547 -35.70 -12.41 8.09
N GLU A 548 -35.41 -12.35 9.40
CA GLU A 548 -34.79 -11.19 10.07
C GLU A 548 -33.33 -11.04 9.63
N ILE A 549 -33.09 -10.27 8.57
CA ILE A 549 -31.74 -9.77 8.26
C ILE A 549 -31.62 -8.36 8.82
N LEU A 550 -30.79 -8.20 9.86
CA LEU A 550 -30.39 -6.94 10.50
C LEU A 550 -31.49 -5.86 10.48
N ASN A 551 -32.57 -6.11 11.21
CA ASN A 551 -33.53 -5.06 11.50
C ASN A 551 -32.94 -4.14 12.58
N CYS A 552 -31.93 -3.34 12.23
CA CYS A 552 -31.21 -2.43 13.15
C CYS A 552 -32.12 -1.38 13.81
N LYS A 553 -33.39 -1.30 13.41
CA LYS A 553 -34.39 -0.41 13.98
C LYS A 553 -35.14 -0.99 15.18
N THR A 554 -35.19 -2.32 15.36
CA THR A 554 -36.09 -2.93 16.35
C THR A 554 -35.43 -3.29 17.67
N ASP A 555 -34.11 -3.21 17.79
CA ASP A 555 -33.41 -3.44 19.07
C ASP A 555 -33.15 -2.10 19.79
N PRO A 556 -33.93 -1.76 20.85
CA PRO A 556 -33.83 -0.45 21.51
C PRO A 556 -32.49 -0.24 22.23
N LEU A 557 -31.75 -1.32 22.51
CA LEU A 557 -30.48 -1.31 23.24
C LEU A 557 -29.26 -0.96 22.38
N LEU A 558 -29.42 -0.86 21.05
CA LEU A 558 -28.33 -0.64 20.09
C LEU A 558 -28.41 0.70 19.34
N ARG A 559 -29.15 1.71 19.84
CA ARG A 559 -29.19 3.08 19.26
C ARG A 559 -27.94 3.92 19.59
N THR A 560 -26.76 3.42 19.29
CA THR A 560 -25.54 4.26 19.23
C THR A 560 -25.25 4.61 17.78
N GLU A 561 -24.70 5.80 17.50
CA GLU A 561 -24.31 6.22 16.13
C GLU A 561 -23.44 5.17 15.42
N GLU A 562 -22.67 4.39 16.18
CA GLU A 562 -21.82 3.31 15.68
C GLU A 562 -22.61 2.15 15.03
N SER A 563 -23.84 1.89 15.48
CA SER A 563 -24.66 0.78 14.94
C SER A 563 -25.29 1.13 13.58
N GLU A 564 -25.58 2.41 13.35
CA GLU A 564 -26.09 2.91 12.07
C GLU A 564 -25.02 2.81 10.99
N VAL A 565 -23.77 3.18 11.31
CA VAL A 565 -22.61 3.02 10.43
C VAL A 565 -22.38 1.55 10.08
N ALA A 566 -22.44 0.65 11.07
CA ALA A 566 -22.29 -0.79 10.84
C ALA A 566 -23.39 -1.37 9.92
N CYS A 567 -24.62 -0.88 10.03
CA CYS A 567 -25.74 -1.29 9.18
C CYS A 567 -25.56 -0.83 7.72
N HIS A 568 -25.19 0.44 7.52
CA HIS A 568 -24.87 0.97 6.19
C HIS A 568 -23.70 0.22 5.56
N PHE A 569 -22.68 -0.10 6.36
CA PHE A 569 -21.53 -0.88 5.91
C PHE A 569 -21.93 -2.30 5.50
N GLY A 570 -22.74 -2.99 6.31
CA GLY A 570 -23.21 -4.34 6.01
C GLY A 570 -24.04 -4.39 4.71
N ARG A 571 -24.87 -3.39 4.46
CA ARG A 571 -25.64 -3.25 3.19
C ARG A 571 -24.72 -2.97 2.01
N ALA A 572 -23.79 -2.04 2.14
CA ALA A 572 -22.80 -1.75 1.10
C ALA A 572 -21.95 -2.98 0.78
N TYR A 573 -21.48 -3.70 1.80
CA TYR A 573 -20.71 -4.93 1.63
C TYR A 573 -21.51 -6.02 0.91
N ALA A 574 -22.76 -6.29 1.30
CA ALA A 574 -23.63 -7.28 0.65
C ALA A 574 -23.89 -6.93 -0.83
N LEU A 575 -23.98 -5.64 -1.14
CA LEU A 575 -24.15 -5.16 -2.51
C LEU A 575 -22.84 -5.31 -3.32
N ILE A 576 -21.68 -4.94 -2.74
CA ILE A 576 -20.36 -4.93 -3.41
C ILE A 576 -19.95 -6.37 -3.74
N SER A 577 -20.21 -7.25 -2.78
CA SER A 577 -19.91 -8.67 -2.86
C SER A 577 -20.69 -9.39 -3.96
N GLY A 578 -22.01 -9.15 -4.05
CA GLY A 578 -22.85 -9.71 -5.11
C GLY A 578 -22.40 -9.25 -6.49
N ALA A 579 -22.11 -7.96 -6.64
CA ALA A 579 -21.62 -7.40 -7.91
C ALA A 579 -20.27 -8.01 -8.30
N THR A 580 -19.29 -8.03 -7.39
CA THR A 580 -17.94 -8.55 -7.64
C THR A 580 -17.96 -10.00 -8.08
N THR A 581 -18.79 -10.83 -7.43
CA THR A 581 -18.97 -12.23 -7.81
C THR A 581 -19.49 -12.34 -9.25
N ALA A 582 -20.54 -11.58 -9.59
CA ALA A 582 -21.10 -11.59 -10.94
C ALA A 582 -20.09 -11.12 -12.02
N PHE A 583 -19.27 -10.12 -11.71
CA PHE A 583 -18.17 -9.68 -12.59
C PHE A 583 -17.15 -10.78 -12.81
N ALA A 584 -16.74 -11.46 -11.74
CA ALA A 584 -15.73 -12.49 -11.81
C ALA A 584 -16.21 -13.70 -12.64
N SER A 585 -17.45 -14.13 -12.44
CA SER A 585 -18.07 -15.22 -13.21
C SER A 585 -18.32 -14.83 -14.66
N THR A 586 -18.68 -13.57 -14.92
CA THR A 586 -18.79 -13.02 -16.28
C THR A 586 -17.45 -13.06 -17.01
N ASN A 587 -16.37 -12.62 -16.36
CA ASN A 587 -15.03 -12.64 -16.92
C ASN A 587 -14.59 -14.08 -17.26
N LEU A 588 -14.85 -15.02 -16.35
CA LEU A 588 -14.59 -16.44 -16.58
C LEU A 588 -15.36 -16.99 -17.79
N ALA A 589 -16.66 -16.70 -17.87
CA ALA A 589 -17.53 -17.12 -18.96
C ALA A 589 -17.04 -16.60 -20.32
N ILE A 590 -16.73 -15.31 -20.38
CA ILE A 590 -16.23 -14.62 -21.57
C ILE A 590 -14.97 -15.31 -22.09
N ARG A 591 -14.01 -15.59 -21.20
CA ARG A 591 -12.76 -16.26 -21.62
C ARG A 591 -13.01 -17.71 -22.05
N THR A 592 -13.96 -18.40 -21.40
CA THR A 592 -14.38 -19.76 -21.76
C THR A 592 -15.01 -19.77 -23.16
N VAL A 593 -15.86 -18.81 -23.49
CA VAL A 593 -16.40 -18.62 -24.85
C VAL A 593 -15.27 -18.46 -25.87
N GLY A 594 -14.23 -17.70 -25.54
CA GLY A 594 -13.03 -17.56 -26.39
C GLY A 594 -12.32 -18.90 -26.66
N ILE A 595 -12.21 -19.77 -25.65
CA ILE A 595 -11.63 -21.11 -25.79
C ILE A 595 -12.52 -22.00 -26.67
N TRP A 596 -13.84 -21.90 -26.54
CA TRP A 596 -14.83 -22.75 -27.21
C TRP A 596 -15.41 -22.17 -28.50
N LYS A 597 -14.78 -21.13 -29.07
CA LYS A 597 -15.28 -20.42 -30.26
C LYS A 597 -15.69 -21.31 -31.45
N GLN A 598 -15.12 -22.51 -31.56
CA GLN A 598 -15.41 -23.49 -32.62
C GLN A 598 -16.67 -24.32 -32.34
N GLU A 599 -17.03 -24.58 -31.08
CA GLU A 599 -18.18 -25.42 -30.70
C GLU A 599 -19.38 -24.56 -30.31
N ARG A 600 -20.14 -24.12 -31.33
CA ARG A 600 -21.25 -23.15 -31.19
C ARG A 600 -22.30 -23.52 -30.14
N ARG A 601 -22.57 -24.81 -29.93
CA ARG A 601 -23.55 -25.28 -28.94
C ARG A 601 -23.14 -24.90 -27.51
N ILE A 602 -21.86 -25.04 -27.20
CA ILE A 602 -21.32 -24.71 -25.88
C ILE A 602 -21.34 -23.19 -25.66
N VAL A 603 -20.97 -22.41 -26.68
CA VAL A 603 -21.04 -20.94 -26.63
C VAL A 603 -22.47 -20.45 -26.38
N ALA A 604 -23.47 -21.07 -27.03
CA ALA A 604 -24.87 -20.72 -26.81
C ALA A 604 -25.33 -21.01 -25.37
N ILE A 605 -24.95 -22.17 -24.81
CA ILE A 605 -25.26 -22.53 -23.41
C ILE A 605 -24.64 -21.51 -22.44
N ILE A 606 -23.35 -21.19 -22.61
CA ILE A 606 -22.67 -20.20 -21.76
C ILE A 606 -23.33 -18.82 -21.89
N GLY A 607 -23.73 -18.42 -23.10
CA GLY A 607 -24.44 -17.16 -23.34
C GLY A 607 -25.78 -17.08 -22.62
N VAL A 608 -26.56 -18.16 -22.63
CA VAL A 608 -27.83 -18.24 -21.88
C VAL A 608 -27.59 -18.15 -20.37
N MET A 609 -26.58 -18.84 -19.85
CA MET A 609 -26.24 -18.78 -18.42
C MET A 609 -25.82 -17.38 -18.01
N LEU A 610 -25.00 -16.72 -18.84
CA LEU A 610 -24.55 -15.38 -18.59
C LEU A 610 -25.72 -14.38 -18.59
N GLY A 611 -26.66 -14.50 -19.53
CA GLY A 611 -27.89 -13.71 -19.54
C GLY A 611 -28.75 -13.93 -18.29
N GLY A 612 -28.84 -15.18 -17.81
CA GLY A 612 -29.54 -15.52 -16.56
C GLY A 612 -28.88 -14.89 -15.32
N LEU A 613 -27.56 -14.98 -15.20
CA LEU A 613 -26.80 -14.34 -14.11
C LEU A 613 -27.01 -12.82 -14.10
N TRP A 614 -26.91 -12.17 -15.26
CA TRP A 614 -27.13 -10.72 -15.36
C TRP A 614 -28.57 -10.32 -15.05
N SER A 615 -29.54 -11.13 -15.45
CA SER A 615 -30.95 -10.89 -15.09
C SER A 615 -31.14 -10.93 -13.57
N LEU A 616 -30.47 -11.85 -12.87
CA LEU A 616 -30.49 -11.92 -11.40
C LEU A 616 -29.79 -10.72 -10.75
N VAL A 617 -28.66 -10.26 -11.30
CA VAL A 617 -27.93 -9.08 -10.81
C VAL A 617 -28.77 -7.82 -10.97
N ILE A 618 -29.39 -7.62 -12.13
CA ILE A 618 -30.28 -6.49 -12.40
C ILE A 618 -31.51 -6.56 -11.49
N LEU A 619 -32.10 -7.75 -11.33
CA LEU A 619 -33.22 -7.96 -10.42
C LEU A 619 -32.84 -7.62 -8.97
N ASN A 620 -31.63 -7.97 -8.54
CA ASN A 620 -31.09 -7.63 -7.22
C ASN A 620 -30.91 -6.11 -7.04
N LEU A 621 -30.48 -5.41 -8.10
CA LEU A 621 -30.33 -3.96 -8.09
C LEU A 621 -31.69 -3.25 -7.98
N VAL A 622 -32.73 -3.79 -8.63
CA VAL A 622 -34.07 -3.17 -8.67
C VAL A 622 -34.87 -3.49 -7.40
N LEU A 623 -34.76 -4.71 -6.86
CA LEU A 623 -35.53 -5.17 -5.70
C LEU A 623 -34.77 -4.98 -4.38
N VAL A 624 -34.32 -3.74 -4.12
CA VAL A 624 -33.51 -3.32 -2.95
C VAL A 624 -34.14 -3.71 -1.59
N ASN A 625 -35.44 -4.04 -1.54
CA ASN A 625 -36.10 -4.48 -0.30
C ASN A 625 -36.05 -6.00 -0.04
N SER A 626 -35.52 -6.81 -0.97
CA SER A 626 -35.42 -8.28 -0.85
C SER A 626 -33.97 -8.79 -0.95
N ILE A 627 -33.02 -7.97 -0.48
CA ILE A 627 -31.56 -8.15 -0.66
C ILE A 627 -31.09 -9.56 -0.32
N GLY A 628 -31.62 -10.18 0.73
CA GLY A 628 -31.10 -11.47 1.18
C GLY A 628 -31.32 -12.63 0.20
N THR A 629 -32.58 -12.86 -0.17
CA THR A 629 -32.97 -14.02 -1.00
C THR A 629 -32.42 -13.91 -2.41
N ILE A 630 -32.41 -12.72 -2.99
CA ILE A 630 -31.94 -12.53 -4.38
C ILE A 630 -30.42 -12.61 -4.46
N VAL A 631 -29.68 -12.04 -3.50
CA VAL A 631 -28.22 -12.23 -3.40
C VAL A 631 -27.90 -13.72 -3.29
N TYR A 632 -28.64 -14.46 -2.46
CA TYR A 632 -28.45 -15.90 -2.33
C TYR A 632 -28.67 -16.66 -3.64
N VAL A 633 -29.78 -16.40 -4.34
CA VAL A 633 -30.05 -17.02 -5.64
C VAL A 633 -28.95 -16.66 -6.65
N THR A 634 -28.45 -15.43 -6.63
CA THR A 634 -27.36 -14.97 -7.50
C THR A 634 -26.05 -15.69 -7.20
N LEU A 635 -25.69 -15.86 -5.92
CA LEU A 635 -24.48 -16.59 -5.50
C LEU A 635 -24.57 -18.08 -5.88
N MET A 636 -25.71 -18.72 -5.63
CA MET A 636 -25.92 -20.12 -6.01
C MET A 636 -25.87 -20.31 -7.53
N TYR A 637 -26.48 -19.39 -8.28
CA TYR A 637 -26.41 -19.39 -9.74
C TYR A 637 -24.96 -19.28 -10.22
N SER A 638 -24.17 -18.39 -9.61
CA SER A 638 -22.75 -18.23 -9.93
C SER A 638 -21.95 -19.51 -9.67
N ILE A 639 -22.15 -20.16 -8.52
CA ILE A 639 -21.43 -21.40 -8.19
C ILE A 639 -21.76 -22.52 -9.19
N VAL A 640 -23.04 -22.67 -9.56
CA VAL A 640 -23.48 -23.65 -10.56
C VAL A 640 -22.87 -23.35 -11.93
N MET A 641 -22.81 -22.07 -12.30
CA MET A 641 -22.18 -21.62 -13.54
C MET A 641 -20.67 -21.92 -13.55
N ASP A 642 -19.96 -21.64 -12.47
CA ASP A 642 -18.53 -21.94 -12.33
C ASP A 642 -18.26 -23.43 -12.39
N LEU A 643 -19.10 -24.26 -11.76
CA LEU A 643 -19.03 -25.72 -11.87
C LEU A 643 -19.25 -26.22 -13.30
N LEU A 644 -20.22 -25.66 -14.03
CA LEU A 644 -20.46 -26.03 -15.42
C LEU A 644 -19.25 -25.66 -16.30
N ILE A 645 -18.71 -24.46 -16.13
CA ILE A 645 -17.50 -24.02 -16.85
C ILE A 645 -16.33 -24.95 -16.52
N PHE A 646 -16.16 -25.30 -15.25
CA PHE A 646 -15.16 -26.24 -14.80
C PHE A 646 -15.29 -27.60 -15.49
N PHE A 647 -16.49 -28.19 -15.56
CA PHE A 647 -16.73 -29.46 -16.26
C PHE A 647 -16.45 -29.36 -17.76
N LEU A 648 -16.79 -28.24 -18.40
CA LEU A 648 -16.41 -27.99 -19.79
C LEU A 648 -14.89 -28.00 -19.93
N MET A 649 -14.15 -27.32 -19.04
CA MET A 649 -12.69 -27.29 -19.10
C MET A 649 -12.06 -28.69 -18.94
N ILE A 650 -12.58 -29.52 -18.02
CA ILE A 650 -12.19 -30.94 -17.90
C ILE A 650 -12.48 -31.69 -19.20
N HIS A 651 -13.70 -31.55 -19.73
CA HIS A 651 -14.11 -32.25 -20.96
C HIS A 651 -13.19 -31.90 -22.14
N LYS A 652 -12.76 -30.64 -22.25
CA LYS A 652 -11.79 -30.21 -23.27
C LYS A 652 -10.42 -30.84 -23.08
N LEU A 653 -9.92 -30.86 -21.85
CA LEU A 653 -8.65 -31.49 -21.50
C LEU A 653 -8.69 -32.99 -21.81
N TYR A 654 -9.78 -33.67 -21.43
CA TYR A 654 -9.99 -35.09 -21.70
C TYR A 654 -10.08 -35.39 -23.19
N LYS A 655 -10.87 -34.64 -23.95
CA LYS A 655 -10.98 -34.78 -25.42
C LYS A 655 -9.64 -34.53 -26.11
N GLY A 656 -8.83 -33.59 -25.63
CA GLY A 656 -7.48 -33.35 -26.15
C GLY A 656 -6.46 -34.44 -25.79
N LEU A 657 -6.65 -35.15 -24.67
CA LEU A 657 -5.77 -36.23 -24.23
C LEU A 657 -6.12 -37.58 -24.86
N TRP A 658 -7.39 -37.84 -25.16
CA TRP A 658 -7.88 -39.15 -25.63
C TRP A 658 -8.49 -39.15 -27.04
N GLY A 659 -8.82 -37.98 -27.60
CA GLY A 659 -9.68 -37.88 -28.79
C GLY A 659 -8.97 -37.97 -30.14
N GLU A 660 -7.65 -37.82 -30.20
CA GLU A 660 -6.89 -38.14 -31.42
C GLU A 660 -6.37 -39.57 -31.31
N ARG A 661 -7.22 -40.50 -31.75
CA ARG A 661 -6.85 -41.86 -32.12
C ARG A 661 -5.95 -41.76 -33.37
N SER A 662 -4.72 -41.32 -33.17
CA SER A 662 -3.64 -41.52 -34.14
C SER A 662 -3.28 -42.98 -34.06
N ASP A 663 -3.60 -43.74 -35.11
CA ASP A 663 -3.33 -45.19 -35.22
C ASP A 663 -1.84 -45.57 -35.11
N ASP A 664 -0.94 -44.59 -35.00
CA ASP A 664 0.47 -44.82 -34.72
C ASP A 664 0.75 -44.75 -33.21
N GLY A 665 0.94 -45.92 -32.59
CA GLY A 665 1.34 -46.13 -31.19
C GLY A 665 2.68 -45.50 -30.77
N TYR A 666 3.25 -44.59 -31.57
CA TYR A 666 4.46 -43.84 -31.30
C TYR A 666 4.22 -42.50 -30.57
N LEU A 667 2.97 -42.01 -30.51
CA LEU A 667 2.71 -40.71 -29.88
C LEU A 667 2.77 -40.75 -28.34
N LEU A 668 2.43 -41.90 -27.73
CA LEU A 668 2.43 -42.04 -26.27
C LEU A 668 3.87 -42.09 -25.71
N SER A 669 4.81 -42.72 -26.43
CA SER A 669 6.23 -42.72 -26.07
C SER A 669 6.87 -41.36 -26.32
N PHE A 670 6.49 -40.66 -27.40
CA PHE A 670 7.00 -39.31 -27.67
C PHE A 670 6.48 -38.25 -26.68
N LEU A 671 5.20 -38.34 -26.28
CA LEU A 671 4.61 -37.46 -25.26
C LEU A 671 5.18 -37.73 -23.87
N MET A 672 5.44 -39.00 -23.51
CA MET A 672 6.07 -39.30 -22.21
C MET A 672 7.55 -38.91 -22.16
N GLN A 673 8.29 -38.99 -23.27
CA GLN A 673 9.74 -38.80 -23.23
C GLN A 673 10.19 -37.36 -23.50
N LYS A 674 9.44 -36.57 -24.30
CA LYS A 674 9.88 -35.21 -24.70
C LYS A 674 9.03 -34.07 -24.13
N ALA A 675 7.78 -34.34 -23.73
CA ALA A 675 6.90 -33.30 -23.19
C ALA A 675 6.86 -33.25 -21.66
N MET A 676 7.32 -34.29 -20.94
CA MET A 676 7.12 -34.39 -19.48
C MET A 676 7.72 -33.26 -18.63
N PRO A 677 8.91 -32.69 -18.87
CA PRO A 677 9.43 -31.66 -17.95
C PRO A 677 8.57 -30.37 -17.98
N THR A 678 8.06 -30.01 -19.15
CA THR A 678 7.27 -28.79 -19.36
C THR A 678 5.76 -29.02 -19.19
N THR A 679 5.25 -30.19 -19.57
CA THR A 679 3.85 -30.56 -19.34
C THR A 679 3.59 -30.98 -17.90
N ALA A 680 4.53 -31.62 -17.18
CA ALA A 680 4.36 -31.96 -15.77
C ALA A 680 4.19 -30.71 -14.89
N HIS A 681 4.95 -29.64 -15.13
CA HIS A 681 4.72 -28.39 -14.40
C HIS A 681 3.38 -27.73 -14.74
N LEU A 682 2.85 -27.92 -15.95
CA LEU A 682 1.56 -27.38 -16.36
C LEU A 682 0.37 -28.24 -15.94
N THR A 683 0.51 -29.57 -15.93
CA THR A 683 -0.51 -30.49 -15.43
C THR A 683 -0.55 -30.44 -13.92
N THR A 684 0.59 -30.41 -13.23
CA THR A 684 0.61 -30.32 -11.76
C THR A 684 0.05 -28.97 -11.29
N ASN A 685 0.45 -27.85 -11.91
CA ASN A 685 -0.11 -26.55 -11.53
C ASN A 685 -1.55 -26.34 -12.03
N GLY A 686 -1.87 -26.76 -13.25
CA GLY A 686 -3.20 -26.61 -13.83
C GLY A 686 -4.24 -27.49 -13.13
N VAL A 687 -3.90 -28.75 -12.84
CA VAL A 687 -4.74 -29.67 -12.05
C VAL A 687 -4.86 -29.17 -10.62
N LEU A 688 -3.80 -28.63 -10.01
CA LEU A 688 -3.90 -28.02 -8.68
C LEU A 688 -4.89 -26.85 -8.66
N TYR A 689 -4.80 -25.92 -9.62
CA TYR A 689 -5.78 -24.82 -9.72
C TYR A 689 -7.20 -25.32 -9.96
N LEU A 690 -7.36 -26.37 -10.77
CA LEU A 690 -8.63 -26.99 -11.08
C LEU A 690 -9.20 -27.66 -9.81
N LEU A 691 -8.41 -28.46 -9.10
CA LEU A 691 -8.79 -29.07 -7.82
C LEU A 691 -9.07 -28.03 -6.73
N SER A 692 -8.30 -26.95 -6.64
CA SER A 692 -8.56 -25.85 -5.71
C SER A 692 -9.89 -25.14 -6.03
N THR A 693 -10.17 -24.89 -7.32
CA THR A 693 -11.45 -24.29 -7.75
C THR A 693 -12.63 -25.21 -7.40
N LEU A 694 -12.50 -26.51 -7.67
CA LEU A 694 -13.51 -27.50 -7.31
C LEU A 694 -13.70 -27.58 -5.79
N ALA A 695 -12.61 -27.66 -5.02
CA ALA A 695 -12.66 -27.72 -3.57
C ALA A 695 -13.36 -26.49 -2.99
N VAL A 696 -13.06 -25.30 -3.51
CA VAL A 696 -13.69 -24.04 -3.09
C VAL A 696 -15.19 -24.02 -3.44
N ASN A 697 -15.57 -24.46 -4.65
CA ASN A 697 -16.98 -24.54 -5.05
C ASN A 697 -17.77 -25.59 -4.25
N VAL A 698 -17.19 -26.78 -4.01
CA VAL A 698 -17.80 -27.83 -3.19
C VAL A 698 -17.91 -27.38 -1.73
N PHE A 699 -16.85 -26.76 -1.19
CA PHE A 699 -16.87 -26.19 0.15
C PHE A 699 -17.96 -25.12 0.29
N SER A 700 -18.14 -24.27 -0.72
CA SER A 700 -19.21 -23.24 -0.76
C SER A 700 -20.62 -23.84 -0.81
N LEU A 701 -20.80 -25.01 -1.45
CA LEU A 701 -22.09 -25.71 -1.51
C LEU A 701 -22.40 -26.51 -0.25
N VAL A 702 -21.37 -27.08 0.39
CA VAL A 702 -21.52 -28.02 1.51
C VAL A 702 -21.59 -27.29 2.86
N PHE A 703 -20.77 -26.26 3.07
CA PHE A 703 -20.75 -25.54 4.34
C PHE A 703 -21.84 -24.46 4.38
N PHE A 704 -22.96 -24.81 5.01
CA PHE A 704 -23.98 -23.86 5.45
C PHE A 704 -23.39 -22.95 6.54
N PHE A 705 -22.89 -21.77 6.17
CA PHE A 705 -22.37 -20.80 7.13
C PHE A 705 -23.51 -20.17 7.95
N VAL A 706 -23.36 -20.16 9.28
CA VAL A 706 -24.32 -19.57 10.25
C VAL A 706 -24.55 -18.07 10.00
N ARG A 707 -23.62 -17.38 9.33
CA ARG A 707 -23.82 -16.05 8.73
C ARG A 707 -23.53 -16.10 7.23
N PHE A 708 -24.57 -16.42 6.48
CA PHE A 708 -24.57 -16.87 5.09
C PHE A 708 -23.75 -16.01 4.09
N TYR A 709 -23.75 -14.68 4.23
CA TYR A 709 -23.19 -13.77 3.21
C TYR A 709 -21.67 -13.65 3.22
N VAL A 710 -21.04 -13.72 4.40
CA VAL A 710 -19.58 -13.54 4.53
C VAL A 710 -18.84 -14.82 4.14
N GLY A 711 -19.40 -15.98 4.48
CA GLY A 711 -18.78 -17.29 4.25
C GLY A 711 -18.78 -17.76 2.80
N ILE A 712 -19.81 -17.43 2.00
CA ILE A 712 -19.93 -17.87 0.60
C ILE A 712 -19.17 -16.96 -0.37
N LEU A 713 -19.03 -15.68 -0.03
CA LEU A 713 -18.44 -14.68 -0.91
C LEU A 713 -16.94 -14.93 -1.20
N ALA A 714 -16.13 -15.04 -0.14
CA ALA A 714 -14.68 -15.19 -0.32
C ALA A 714 -14.34 -16.43 -1.15
N PRO A 715 -14.98 -17.60 -0.93
CA PRO A 715 -14.89 -18.74 -1.82
C PRO A 715 -15.32 -18.45 -3.26
N ALA A 716 -16.46 -17.80 -3.50
CA ALA A 716 -16.95 -17.54 -4.85
C ALA A 716 -16.00 -16.63 -5.65
N VAL A 717 -15.50 -15.56 -5.02
CA VAL A 717 -14.50 -14.66 -5.64
C VAL A 717 -13.18 -15.40 -5.90
N LEU A 718 -12.72 -16.19 -4.93
CA LEU A 718 -11.49 -16.98 -5.08
C LEU A 718 -11.62 -17.99 -6.23
N SER A 719 -12.74 -18.70 -6.30
CA SER A 719 -13.06 -19.67 -7.35
C SER A 719 -13.02 -19.03 -8.74
N ALA A 720 -13.64 -17.87 -8.90
CA ALA A 720 -13.64 -17.15 -10.16
C ALA A 720 -12.24 -16.63 -10.55
N ILE A 721 -11.43 -16.14 -9.59
CA ILE A 721 -10.04 -15.72 -9.82
C ILE A 721 -9.17 -16.90 -10.26
N LEU A 722 -9.25 -18.03 -9.55
CA LEU A 722 -8.49 -19.25 -9.86
C LEU A 722 -8.86 -19.78 -11.26
N SER A 723 -10.15 -19.79 -11.58
CA SER A 723 -10.66 -20.18 -12.90
C SER A 723 -10.17 -19.23 -13.99
N CYS A 724 -10.16 -17.92 -13.74
CA CYS A 724 -9.64 -16.93 -14.68
C CYS A 724 -8.14 -17.12 -14.98
N ARG A 725 -7.33 -17.46 -13.97
CA ARG A 725 -5.89 -17.74 -14.13
C ARG A 725 -5.65 -19.03 -14.91
N LEU A 726 -6.43 -20.07 -14.64
CA LEU A 726 -6.37 -21.34 -15.37
C LEU A 726 -6.63 -21.14 -16.87
N VAL A 727 -7.68 -20.38 -17.20
CA VAL A 727 -8.05 -20.10 -18.60
C VAL A 727 -6.96 -19.29 -19.33
N ARG A 728 -6.34 -18.29 -18.67
CA ARG A 728 -5.24 -17.50 -19.27
C ARG A 728 -4.08 -18.40 -19.70
N ARG A 729 -3.64 -19.30 -18.79
CA ARG A 729 -2.55 -20.25 -19.08
C ARG A 729 -2.88 -21.22 -20.22
N LEU A 730 -4.14 -21.65 -20.33
CA LEU A 730 -4.57 -22.53 -21.43
C LEU A 730 -4.63 -21.82 -22.78
N LYS A 731 -4.93 -20.52 -22.80
CA LYS A 731 -4.92 -19.69 -24.02
C LYS A 731 -3.50 -19.48 -24.55
N ASP A 732 -2.55 -19.17 -23.66
CA ASP A 732 -1.16 -18.87 -24.04
C ASP A 732 -0.47 -20.06 -24.74
N ARG A 733 -0.87 -21.30 -24.41
CA ARG A 733 -0.38 -22.52 -25.09
C ARG A 733 -0.68 -22.54 -26.60
N LYS A 734 -1.79 -21.95 -27.05
CA LYS A 734 -2.15 -21.94 -28.48
C LYS A 734 -1.30 -20.97 -29.32
N ARG A 735 -0.57 -20.05 -28.68
CA ARG A 735 0.22 -18.98 -29.31
C ARG A 735 1.73 -19.25 -29.35
N SER A 736 2.20 -20.40 -28.86
CA SER A 736 3.60 -20.79 -29.03
C SER A 736 3.73 -21.79 -30.19
N PRO A 737 3.88 -21.32 -31.45
CA PRO A 737 4.46 -22.15 -32.49
C PRO A 737 5.96 -22.28 -32.19
N SER A 738 6.43 -23.52 -32.13
CA SER A 738 7.83 -23.94 -32.33
C SER A 738 8.94 -22.94 -31.94
N VAL A 739 9.44 -23.06 -30.71
CA VAL A 739 10.81 -22.64 -30.38
C VAL A 739 11.76 -23.60 -31.09
N ASN A 740 12.02 -23.32 -32.36
CA ASN A 740 13.13 -23.84 -33.14
C ASN A 740 13.91 -22.63 -33.68
N SER A 741 14.64 -21.93 -32.80
CA SER A 741 15.77 -21.09 -33.21
C SER A 741 16.51 -20.53 -31.99
N VAL A 742 17.84 -20.68 -32.03
CA VAL A 742 18.87 -19.97 -31.25
C VAL A 742 19.25 -20.59 -29.89
N PHE A 743 20.05 -21.65 -29.96
CA PHE A 743 21.27 -21.76 -29.15
C PHE A 743 22.43 -21.24 -30.01
N VAL A 744 22.91 -20.03 -29.73
CA VAL A 744 24.32 -19.57 -29.74
C VAL A 744 24.39 -18.38 -28.79
#